data_AF-A0A923WFF6-F1
#
_entry.id   AF-A0A923WFF6-F1
#
_cell.length_a   1.000
_cell.length_b   1.000
_cell.length_c   1.000
_cell.angle_alpha   90.00
_cell.angle_beta   90.00
_cell.angle_gamma   90.00
#
_symmetry.space_group_name_H-M   'P 1'
#
loop_
_entity.id
_entity.type
_entity.pdbx_description
1 polymer ?
#
loop_
_entity_poly.entity_id
_entity_poly.type
_entity_poly.pdbx_seq_one_letter_code
_entity_poly.pdbx_strand_id
1 'polypeptide(L)'
;MSTDTSHNLPDTGMLERLANELFTALPGSPVQGISPQQIASSLDAGSLFNKRDGFNVKDPQTSLPDPHFAGAGQTPPSFGAFGGSSSAIPSVQEVQGSNLPDPFNSGFGHVPPSLGGSGISPSALDKQPGAYDPKLNPVTGSAFSPAAIEQHNGIHAKTPQTSLADPNYNGSKQIPALGHNDVFDPYALQGFSSTSEHSFEPDLRNVLASIHTYQQTPQLPGFPSAAPDQSYYFLSGKESLHGKGDASQFNQQHLTQQKAQQGALISAPFDVNLIKKDFPILQERVNGRPLIWLDNAATTQKPKQVIDRISYFYEHENSNIHRAAHELAARATDAYEAARQKVQTFINAGSINEIVFVRGATEAINLVAKSWGEQHLNAGDEIIVSHLEHHANIVPWQQLAAKKGLKLRVIPVDDDGQILLEEYAKLLGPKTKLVSFTQVSNALGTVTPAKRMVEMAHQAGAKVLVDGAQSVSHMRVDVRDLNCDWFVFSGHKVFGPTGIGVVYGKEELLNATQPWQGGGNMIVDVTFEHTTYHQAPGRFEAGTGNIADAVGLGAAIDYVSRIGMDVINQYEHYLLVYATRLLKDIPGLTLIGTASEKASVLSFVFDGYRTEEVGAALNHQGIAVRSGHHCAQPILRRFGHEATVRPSLAFYNTCADIDVLVDTLYRLRSGHKQSVR
;
A
#
# COMPACT_ATOMS: atom_id res chain seq x y z
N MET A 1 -27.48 -51.48 -15.57
CA MET A 1 -28.05 -50.12 -15.38
C MET A 1 -28.37 -50.02 -13.90
N SER A 2 -27.42 -49.51 -13.12
CA SER A 2 -27.35 -48.12 -12.61
C SER A 2 -28.10 -48.01 -11.27
N THR A 3 -27.41 -47.95 -10.12
CA THR A 3 -26.82 -46.74 -9.48
C THR A 3 -27.88 -45.66 -9.22
N ASP A 4 -28.00 -45.09 -8.01
CA ASP A 4 -26.90 -44.67 -7.12
C ASP A 4 -27.24 -44.76 -5.61
N THR A 5 -26.20 -44.72 -4.76
CA THR A 5 -26.26 -44.76 -3.29
C THR A 5 -25.22 -43.83 -2.67
N SER A 6 -25.65 -42.80 -1.95
CA SER A 6 -24.81 -41.91 -1.12
C SER A 6 -25.70 -41.28 -0.02
N HIS A 7 -25.24 -40.97 1.20
CA HIS A 7 -23.88 -40.88 1.74
C HIS A 7 -23.75 -41.53 3.13
N ASN A 8 -22.56 -42.09 3.43
CA ASN A 8 -22.09 -42.25 4.81
C ASN A 8 -21.54 -40.89 5.29
N LEU A 9 -22.20 -40.28 6.28
CA LEU A 9 -21.68 -39.13 7.03
C LEU A 9 -21.74 -39.44 8.53
N PRO A 10 -20.71 -39.09 9.32
CA PRO A 10 -20.70 -39.32 10.77
C PRO A 10 -21.71 -38.42 11.50
N ASP A 11 -22.26 -38.92 12.62
CA ASP A 11 -23.21 -38.20 13.47
C ASP A 11 -22.61 -36.87 13.97
N THR A 12 -23.20 -35.76 13.53
CA THR A 12 -22.79 -34.40 13.91
C THR A 12 -22.90 -34.16 15.42
N GLY A 13 -23.88 -34.78 16.08
CA GLY A 13 -24.04 -34.69 17.54
C GLY A 13 -23.03 -35.52 18.33
N MET A 14 -22.27 -36.42 17.68
CA MET A 14 -21.11 -37.10 18.26
C MET A 14 -19.85 -36.25 18.10
N LEU A 15 -19.64 -35.68 16.91
CA LEU A 15 -18.50 -34.81 16.60
C LEU A 15 -18.47 -33.55 17.48
N GLU A 16 -19.63 -32.93 17.72
CA GLU A 16 -19.74 -31.72 18.56
C GLU A 16 -19.40 -32.00 20.03
N ARG A 17 -19.75 -33.18 20.56
CA ARG A 17 -19.35 -33.60 21.92
C ARG A 17 -17.85 -33.87 22.01
N LEU A 18 -17.28 -34.59 21.03
CA LEU A 18 -15.85 -34.86 20.96
C LEU A 18 -15.01 -33.57 20.88
N ALA A 19 -15.44 -32.59 20.10
CA ALA A 19 -14.78 -31.29 20.02
C ALA A 19 -14.81 -30.56 21.37
N ASN A 20 -15.97 -30.50 22.02
CA ASN A 20 -16.11 -29.79 23.30
C ASN A 20 -15.30 -30.43 24.44
N GLU A 21 -15.19 -31.77 24.49
CA GLU A 21 -14.32 -32.46 25.46
C GLU A 21 -12.83 -32.23 25.18
N LEU A 22 -12.42 -32.22 23.91
CA LEU A 22 -11.02 -32.00 23.52
C LEU A 22 -10.54 -30.57 23.86
N PHE A 23 -11.39 -29.56 23.66
CA PHE A 23 -11.05 -28.15 23.92
C PHE A 23 -11.25 -27.69 25.37
N THR A 24 -11.79 -28.54 26.25
CA THR A 24 -11.93 -28.24 27.70
C THR A 24 -10.91 -28.97 28.58
N ALA A 25 -10.19 -29.96 28.04
CA ALA A 25 -9.14 -30.68 28.76
C ALA A 25 -7.82 -29.87 28.86
N LEU A 26 -7.16 -29.93 30.03
CA LEU A 26 -5.82 -29.35 30.21
C LEU A 26 -4.75 -30.17 29.47
N PRO A 27 -3.71 -29.53 28.88
CA PRO A 27 -2.65 -30.23 28.15
C PRO A 27 -2.02 -31.36 28.96
N GLY A 28 -2.05 -32.59 28.43
CA GLY A 28 -1.49 -33.78 29.07
C GLY A 28 -2.44 -34.55 29.98
N SER A 29 -3.70 -34.13 30.14
CA SER A 29 -4.72 -34.89 30.88
C SER A 29 -5.47 -35.89 29.97
N PRO A 30 -5.72 -37.14 30.41
CA PRO A 30 -6.50 -38.09 29.63
C PRO A 30 -8.01 -37.74 29.65
N VAL A 31 -8.65 -37.77 28.48
CA VAL A 31 -10.10 -37.54 28.32
C VAL A 31 -10.87 -38.72 28.95
N GLN A 32 -11.69 -38.44 29.97
CA GLN A 32 -12.54 -39.45 30.59
C GLN A 32 -13.87 -39.59 29.84
N GLY A 33 -14.19 -40.80 29.36
CA GLY A 33 -15.52 -41.12 28.82
C GLY A 33 -15.53 -41.97 27.55
N ILE A 34 -14.41 -42.04 26.83
CA ILE A 34 -14.33 -42.68 25.51
C ILE A 34 -13.49 -43.96 25.60
N SER A 35 -14.11 -45.12 25.37
CA SER A 35 -13.34 -46.36 25.19
C SER A 35 -12.72 -46.40 23.79
N PRO A 36 -11.47 -46.90 23.62
CA PRO A 36 -10.85 -47.04 22.30
C PRO A 36 -11.67 -47.89 21.31
N GLN A 37 -12.52 -48.77 21.82
CA GLN A 37 -13.41 -49.64 21.04
C GLN A 37 -14.57 -48.88 20.39
N GLN A 38 -15.07 -47.79 21.01
CA GLN A 38 -16.13 -46.96 20.41
C GLN A 38 -15.61 -46.16 19.20
N ILE A 39 -14.35 -45.71 19.25
CA ILE A 39 -13.71 -45.04 18.11
C ILE A 39 -13.56 -46.03 16.95
N ALA A 40 -13.06 -47.24 17.22
CA ALA A 40 -12.90 -48.28 16.21
C ALA A 40 -14.22 -48.65 15.51
N SER A 41 -15.34 -48.75 16.25
CA SER A 41 -16.65 -49.06 15.66
C SER A 41 -17.25 -47.98 14.75
N SER A 42 -16.72 -46.75 14.79
CA SER A 42 -17.17 -45.63 13.93
C SER A 42 -16.40 -45.54 12.60
N LEU A 43 -15.33 -46.32 12.44
CA LEU A 43 -14.41 -46.28 11.29
C LEU A 43 -14.46 -47.54 10.41
N ASP A 44 -15.30 -48.52 10.73
CA ASP A 44 -15.41 -49.78 9.99
C ASP A 44 -16.35 -49.69 8.79
N ALA A 45 -15.93 -48.91 7.78
CA ALA A 45 -16.41 -49.01 6.41
C ALA A 45 -15.31 -49.67 5.56
N GLY A 46 -15.08 -50.96 5.79
CA GLY A 46 -13.93 -51.66 5.23
C GLY A 46 -13.93 -51.80 3.70
N SER A 47 -12.77 -51.52 3.09
CA SER A 47 -12.15 -52.33 2.02
C SER A 47 -10.98 -51.61 1.35
N LEU A 48 -9.88 -51.34 2.07
CA LEU A 48 -8.60 -50.98 1.42
C LEU A 48 -7.33 -51.17 2.28
N PHE A 49 -7.29 -52.14 3.20
CA PHE A 49 -6.01 -52.64 3.74
C PHE A 49 -6.16 -54.07 4.25
N ASN A 50 -5.60 -55.04 3.51
CA ASN A 50 -5.51 -56.41 3.99
C ASN A 50 -4.26 -57.11 3.46
N LYS A 51 -3.15 -57.04 4.22
CA LYS A 51 -2.14 -58.10 4.40
C LYS A 51 -0.96 -57.63 5.28
N ARG A 52 -0.82 -58.31 6.44
CA ARG A 52 0.45 -58.74 7.09
C ARG A 52 1.38 -57.65 7.68
N ASP A 53 2.00 -57.82 8.85
CA ASP A 53 1.94 -58.87 9.89
C ASP A 53 2.08 -58.22 11.30
N GLY A 54 1.62 -58.92 12.35
CA GLY A 54 1.39 -58.34 13.68
C GLY A 54 2.61 -58.26 14.62
N PHE A 55 2.60 -57.25 15.49
CA PHE A 55 3.60 -57.02 16.55
C PHE A 55 3.38 -57.95 17.75
N ASN A 56 4.41 -58.67 18.21
CA ASN A 56 4.30 -59.64 19.32
C ASN A 56 4.66 -59.00 20.67
N VAL A 57 3.70 -58.98 21.60
CA VAL A 57 3.80 -58.30 22.90
C VAL A 57 4.51 -59.16 23.98
N LYS A 58 4.98 -60.38 23.66
CA LYS A 58 5.51 -61.33 24.67
C LYS A 58 7.04 -61.55 24.67
N ASP A 59 7.80 -60.94 23.78
CA ASP A 59 9.28 -61.05 23.80
C ASP A 59 9.98 -59.77 23.28
N PRO A 60 10.22 -58.77 24.14
CA PRO A 60 10.96 -57.57 23.79
C PRO A 60 12.46 -57.73 24.10
N GLN A 61 13.25 -58.25 23.14
CA GLN A 61 14.69 -58.40 23.35
C GLN A 61 15.46 -57.06 23.31
N THR A 62 15.67 -56.51 24.50
CA THR A 62 16.85 -55.71 24.89
C THR A 62 18.14 -56.53 24.70
N SER A 63 19.39 -56.03 24.59
CA SER A 63 20.10 -55.09 25.49
C SER A 63 21.59 -54.88 25.07
N LEU A 64 22.10 -53.62 25.05
CA LEU A 64 23.21 -53.03 25.89
C LEU A 64 24.71 -53.31 25.54
N PRO A 65 25.75 -52.61 26.11
CA PRO A 65 25.85 -51.28 26.79
C PRO A 65 27.10 -50.35 26.48
N ASP A 66 26.97 -49.06 26.85
CA ASP A 66 27.83 -48.06 27.58
C ASP A 66 29.39 -48.24 27.79
N PRO A 67 30.25 -47.21 28.08
CA PRO A 67 30.12 -46.24 29.22
C PRO A 67 30.63 -44.77 29.08
N HIS A 68 29.88 -43.77 29.61
CA HIS A 68 30.28 -42.82 30.72
C HIS A 68 29.56 -41.42 30.78
N PHE A 69 29.22 -41.01 32.02
CA PHE A 69 28.59 -39.76 32.55
C PHE A 69 29.51 -38.50 32.49
N ALA A 70 29.14 -37.21 32.65
CA ALA A 70 27.92 -36.40 32.99
C ALA A 70 28.17 -34.90 32.55
N GLY A 71 27.32 -33.86 32.68
CA GLY A 71 25.92 -33.67 33.14
C GLY A 71 25.60 -32.20 33.55
N ALA A 72 24.31 -31.88 33.83
CA ALA A 72 23.72 -30.60 34.33
C ALA A 72 23.70 -29.32 33.42
N GLY A 73 22.51 -28.71 33.25
CA GLY A 73 22.38 -27.23 33.08
C GLY A 73 21.60 -26.62 31.89
N GLN A 74 20.25 -26.53 32.01
CA GLN A 74 19.32 -25.48 31.48
C GLN A 74 19.27 -25.00 29.99
N THR A 75 18.02 -24.69 29.59
CA THR A 75 17.51 -23.81 28.49
C THR A 75 17.72 -24.19 27.00
N PRO A 76 16.65 -24.16 26.17
CA PRO A 76 16.72 -24.28 24.71
C PRO A 76 16.60 -22.93 23.96
N PRO A 77 17.20 -22.78 22.76
CA PRO A 77 16.91 -21.70 21.82
C PRO A 77 15.83 -22.07 20.79
N SER A 78 15.33 -21.03 20.12
CA SER A 78 14.23 -20.99 19.14
C SER A 78 14.64 -21.27 17.68
N PHE A 79 13.63 -21.16 16.78
CA PHE A 79 13.60 -21.17 15.29
C PHE A 79 12.96 -22.44 14.69
N GLY A 80 12.15 -22.37 13.62
CA GLY A 80 11.68 -21.21 12.83
C GLY A 80 10.60 -21.61 11.80
N ALA A 81 10.05 -20.63 11.08
CA ALA A 81 8.97 -20.76 10.07
C ALA A 81 9.24 -21.82 8.97
N PHE A 82 8.24 -22.36 8.26
CA PHE A 82 7.55 -21.70 7.14
C PHE A 82 6.23 -22.40 6.75
N GLY A 83 5.25 -21.62 6.28
CA GLY A 83 4.03 -22.13 5.64
C GLY A 83 4.02 -21.80 4.15
N GLY A 84 4.03 -22.84 3.30
CA GLY A 84 3.94 -22.72 1.84
C GLY A 84 2.58 -23.19 1.31
N SER A 85 2.11 -22.56 0.24
CA SER A 85 0.84 -22.82 -0.46
C SER A 85 0.76 -24.17 -1.16
N SER A 86 -0.46 -24.64 -1.45
CA SER A 86 -0.69 -25.72 -2.43
C SER A 86 -1.88 -25.44 -3.36
N SER A 87 -1.66 -25.70 -4.65
CA SER A 87 -2.66 -25.93 -5.70
C SER A 87 -1.96 -26.71 -6.82
N ALA A 88 -2.63 -27.71 -7.39
CA ALA A 88 -1.96 -28.92 -7.87
C ALA A 88 -1.65 -28.99 -9.39
N ILE A 89 -0.76 -29.91 -9.72
CA ILE A 89 -0.35 -30.37 -11.07
C ILE A 89 -1.11 -31.67 -11.42
N PRO A 90 -1.28 -32.01 -12.71
CA PRO A 90 -0.93 -33.36 -13.20
C PRO A 90 -0.08 -33.27 -14.50
N SER A 91 1.15 -33.80 -14.60
CA SER A 91 1.59 -35.22 -14.70
C SER A 91 1.04 -35.96 -15.93
N VAL A 92 1.78 -36.76 -16.72
CA VAL A 92 3.21 -37.12 -16.90
C VAL A 92 3.27 -37.89 -18.25
N GLN A 93 4.39 -37.88 -19.00
CA GLN A 93 4.72 -39.02 -19.88
C GLN A 93 6.22 -39.11 -20.22
N GLU A 94 6.83 -40.26 -19.96
CA GLU A 94 8.20 -40.64 -20.38
C GLU A 94 8.16 -41.60 -21.57
N VAL A 95 9.18 -41.54 -22.45
CA VAL A 95 9.58 -42.64 -23.35
C VAL A 95 11.12 -42.69 -23.46
N GLN A 96 11.65 -43.90 -23.62
CA GLN A 96 13.06 -44.30 -23.52
C GLN A 96 13.91 -44.01 -24.78
N GLY A 97 15.25 -44.00 -24.67
CA GLY A 97 16.14 -44.07 -25.85
C GLY A 97 17.65 -43.93 -25.56
N SER A 98 18.35 -45.05 -25.37
CA SER A 98 19.81 -45.19 -25.12
C SER A 98 20.75 -44.69 -26.22
N ASN A 99 21.98 -44.25 -25.86
CA ASN A 99 23.24 -44.91 -26.29
C ASN A 99 24.53 -44.29 -25.69
N LEU A 100 25.48 -45.16 -25.33
CA LEU A 100 26.89 -44.91 -24.96
C LEU A 100 27.80 -45.22 -26.20
N PRO A 101 29.05 -44.70 -26.35
CA PRO A 101 30.19 -45.13 -25.51
C PRO A 101 31.35 -44.13 -25.25
N ASP A 102 32.16 -44.47 -24.23
CA ASP A 102 33.52 -43.98 -23.94
C ASP A 102 34.54 -45.05 -24.46
N PRO A 103 35.85 -44.81 -24.75
CA PRO A 103 36.85 -44.65 -23.67
C PRO A 103 38.27 -44.01 -23.96
N PHE A 104 39.02 -43.68 -22.89
CA PHE A 104 40.51 -43.50 -22.75
C PHE A 104 41.21 -42.35 -23.57
N ASN A 105 42.29 -41.66 -23.12
CA ASN A 105 43.31 -41.91 -22.07
C ASN A 105 44.03 -40.61 -21.55
N SER A 106 44.58 -40.67 -20.32
CA SER A 106 45.77 -39.96 -19.75
C SER A 106 45.84 -38.43 -19.55
N GLY A 107 46.23 -37.98 -18.33
CA GLY A 107 46.69 -36.59 -18.05
C GLY A 107 46.81 -36.17 -16.57
N PHE A 108 47.96 -36.41 -15.93
CA PHE A 108 48.36 -36.09 -14.53
C PHE A 108 48.01 -34.70 -13.94
N GLY A 109 47.89 -34.61 -12.60
CA GLY A 109 48.29 -33.39 -11.85
C GLY A 109 47.60 -33.09 -10.50
N HIS A 110 48.16 -33.57 -9.38
CA HIS A 110 47.63 -33.38 -8.02
C HIS A 110 47.50 -31.93 -7.49
N VAL A 111 46.45 -31.69 -6.70
CA VAL A 111 46.31 -30.60 -5.71
C VAL A 111 46.81 -31.07 -4.33
N PRO A 112 47.54 -30.24 -3.55
CA PRO A 112 47.75 -30.45 -2.11
C PRO A 112 46.87 -29.53 -1.22
N PRO A 113 46.49 -29.95 0.01
CA PRO A 113 45.48 -29.27 0.83
C PRO A 113 46.04 -28.36 1.95
N SER A 114 45.10 -27.69 2.62
CA SER A 114 45.28 -26.80 3.78
C SER A 114 45.98 -27.43 5.00
N LEU A 115 46.74 -26.61 5.72
CA LEU A 115 47.20 -26.87 7.09
C LEU A 115 46.99 -25.60 7.94
N GLY A 116 46.39 -25.76 9.12
CA GLY A 116 46.11 -24.66 10.05
C GLY A 116 47.27 -24.35 10.98
N GLY A 117 47.26 -23.15 11.57
CA GLY A 117 48.24 -22.70 12.56
C GLY A 117 47.72 -21.49 13.34
N SER A 118 47.49 -21.68 14.63
CA SER A 118 46.99 -20.69 15.59
C SER A 118 48.06 -19.65 15.98
N GLY A 119 47.65 -18.44 16.39
CA GLY A 119 48.52 -17.61 17.22
C GLY A 119 48.24 -16.09 17.32
N ILE A 120 47.69 -15.69 18.47
CA ILE A 120 48.08 -14.49 19.25
C ILE A 120 47.76 -13.09 18.70
N SER A 121 46.86 -12.38 19.40
CA SER A 121 46.74 -10.92 19.37
C SER A 121 47.79 -10.23 20.26
N PRO A 122 48.19 -8.99 19.93
CA PRO A 122 48.66 -8.02 20.92
C PRO A 122 47.63 -6.91 21.13
N SER A 123 47.29 -6.63 22.39
CA SER A 123 46.47 -5.48 22.79
C SER A 123 47.32 -4.23 23.01
N ALA A 124 46.67 -3.07 22.86
CA ALA A 124 46.94 -1.80 23.55
C ALA A 124 48.35 -1.18 23.55
N LEU A 125 48.44 0.06 23.05
CA LEU A 125 49.41 1.04 23.56
C LEU A 125 48.83 2.46 23.50
N ASP A 126 48.65 3.05 24.68
CA ASP A 126 48.27 4.44 24.89
C ASP A 126 49.32 5.43 24.34
N LYS A 127 48.86 6.57 23.79
CA LYS A 127 49.26 7.94 24.18
C LYS A 127 48.72 9.04 23.26
N GLN A 128 47.98 9.98 23.86
CA GLN A 128 47.81 11.38 23.42
C GLN A 128 49.05 12.24 23.81
N PRO A 129 49.14 13.55 23.49
CA PRO A 129 48.60 14.33 22.36
C PRO A 129 49.70 15.16 21.63
N GLY A 130 49.36 15.89 20.56
CA GLY A 130 50.26 16.90 19.98
C GLY A 130 49.65 17.72 18.85
N ALA A 131 49.59 19.04 19.00
CA ALA A 131 49.10 19.98 17.98
C ALA A 131 50.25 20.50 17.09
N TYR A 132 49.97 20.87 15.82
CA TYR A 132 50.15 22.23 15.30
C TYR A 132 49.64 22.38 13.84
N ASP A 133 49.19 23.60 13.54
CA ASP A 133 48.65 24.16 12.28
C ASP A 133 49.77 25.03 11.60
N PRO A 134 49.65 25.74 10.45
CA PRO A 134 48.76 25.67 9.27
C PRO A 134 49.48 25.71 7.88
N LYS A 135 48.69 25.77 6.79
CA LYS A 135 48.98 26.28 5.42
C LYS A 135 49.83 25.41 4.47
N LEU A 136 49.24 25.08 3.31
CA LEU A 136 49.76 25.45 1.96
C LEU A 136 48.75 25.03 0.86
N ASN A 137 48.56 25.88 -0.16
CA ASN A 137 47.82 25.55 -1.38
C ASN A 137 48.69 24.66 -2.31
N PRO A 138 48.08 23.93 -3.25
CA PRO A 138 48.71 23.62 -4.52
C PRO A 138 48.01 24.32 -5.70
N VAL A 139 48.83 24.95 -6.56
CA VAL A 139 48.45 25.43 -7.90
C VAL A 139 49.12 24.50 -8.93
N THR A 140 48.37 24.22 -10.00
CA THR A 140 48.71 23.57 -11.29
C THR A 140 50.19 23.25 -11.63
N GLY A 141 50.45 22.06 -12.18
CA GLY A 141 51.72 21.73 -12.85
C GLY A 141 51.71 20.38 -13.61
N SER A 142 51.56 20.42 -14.93
CA SER A 142 51.38 19.29 -15.86
C SER A 142 52.67 18.62 -16.38
N ALA A 143 52.54 17.35 -16.83
CA ALA A 143 53.11 16.70 -18.05
C ALA A 143 53.61 15.24 -17.78
N PHE A 144 53.70 14.26 -18.70
CA PHE A 144 53.56 14.15 -20.17
C PHE A 144 52.90 12.79 -20.56
N SER A 145 52.36 12.66 -21.79
CA SER A 145 51.89 11.39 -22.42
C SER A 145 52.99 10.70 -23.26
N PRO A 146 52.74 9.51 -23.86
CA PRO A 146 52.31 9.52 -25.28
C PRO A 146 51.41 8.35 -25.78
N ALA A 147 50.74 8.61 -26.92
CA ALA A 147 50.17 7.70 -27.95
C ALA A 147 49.14 6.60 -27.53
N ALA A 148 47.90 6.50 -28.02
CA ALA A 148 47.18 6.84 -29.28
C ALA A 148 46.98 5.66 -30.26
N ILE A 149 45.72 5.33 -30.54
CA ILE A 149 45.11 5.01 -31.85
C ILE A 149 43.60 5.31 -31.72
N GLU A 150 43.03 5.98 -32.72
CA GLU A 150 41.62 6.41 -32.76
C GLU A 150 40.74 5.35 -33.46
N GLN A 151 39.44 5.30 -33.12
CA GLN A 151 38.38 5.26 -34.14
C GLN A 151 37.13 6.02 -33.67
N HIS A 152 36.56 6.82 -34.57
CA HIS A 152 35.36 7.62 -34.35
C HIS A 152 34.07 6.79 -34.41
N ASN A 153 33.03 7.22 -33.68
CA ASN A 153 31.66 7.23 -34.20
C ASN A 153 30.78 8.21 -33.40
N GLY A 154 30.65 9.43 -33.92
CA GLY A 154 29.69 10.43 -33.43
C GLY A 154 28.37 10.35 -34.22
N ILE A 155 27.24 10.30 -33.52
CA ILE A 155 25.91 10.19 -34.16
C ILE A 155 25.41 11.59 -34.56
N HIS A 156 25.11 11.79 -35.84
CA HIS A 156 24.51 13.04 -36.36
C HIS A 156 22.98 13.05 -36.21
N ALA A 157 22.46 14.00 -35.43
CA ALA A 157 21.05 14.10 -35.02
C ALA A 157 20.06 14.58 -36.11
N LYS A 158 20.21 14.17 -37.38
CA LYS A 158 19.26 14.50 -38.47
C LYS A 158 18.82 13.32 -39.35
N THR A 159 19.42 12.14 -39.22
CA THR A 159 18.98 10.91 -39.93
C THR A 159 19.38 9.65 -39.15
N PRO A 160 18.48 9.03 -38.37
CA PRO A 160 18.75 7.73 -37.74
C PRO A 160 18.50 6.58 -38.75
N GLN A 161 19.50 5.71 -38.95
CA GLN A 161 19.32 4.45 -39.67
C GLN A 161 18.83 3.35 -38.73
N THR A 162 17.88 2.52 -39.17
CA THR A 162 17.29 1.43 -38.39
C THR A 162 17.33 0.10 -39.16
N SER A 163 18.38 -0.71 -38.96
CA SER A 163 18.37 -2.17 -39.16
C SER A 163 19.72 -2.79 -38.80
N LEU A 164 19.73 -3.85 -37.99
CA LEU A 164 20.86 -4.79 -37.87
C LEU A 164 20.61 -6.00 -38.79
N ALA A 165 21.68 -6.61 -39.31
CA ALA A 165 21.61 -7.75 -40.22
C ALA A 165 21.69 -9.10 -39.48
N ASP A 166 20.97 -10.11 -39.98
CA ASP A 166 20.97 -11.50 -39.47
C ASP A 166 22.10 -12.32 -40.15
N PRO A 167 22.96 -13.05 -39.42
CA PRO A 167 24.05 -13.83 -40.00
C PRO A 167 23.66 -15.12 -40.75
N ASN A 168 22.42 -15.61 -40.68
CA ASN A 168 22.09 -17.00 -41.04
C ASN A 168 21.56 -17.24 -42.47
N TYR A 169 21.66 -16.28 -43.40
CA TYR A 169 21.12 -16.46 -44.76
C TYR A 169 22.18 -16.86 -45.80
N ASN A 170 22.37 -18.18 -45.98
CA ASN A 170 23.19 -18.77 -47.04
C ASN A 170 22.29 -19.55 -48.02
N GLY A 171 22.23 -19.15 -49.29
CA GLY A 171 21.22 -19.67 -50.24
C GLY A 171 21.72 -20.71 -51.24
N SER A 172 20.81 -21.47 -51.86
CA SER A 172 20.93 -21.90 -53.28
C SER A 172 19.68 -22.60 -53.88
N LYS A 173 19.29 -22.11 -55.07
CA LYS A 173 18.71 -22.79 -56.26
C LYS A 173 17.56 -23.84 -56.18
N GLN A 174 16.40 -23.38 -56.69
CA GLN A 174 15.55 -23.94 -57.77
C GLN A 174 14.65 -25.22 -57.61
N ILE A 175 13.32 -24.98 -57.51
CA ILE A 175 12.19 -25.45 -58.40
C ILE A 175 11.82 -26.98 -58.42
N PRO A 176 10.54 -27.44 -58.60
CA PRO A 176 9.23 -26.77 -58.82
C PRO A 176 7.99 -27.21 -57.96
N ALA A 177 6.95 -26.35 -57.97
CA ALA A 177 5.48 -26.61 -58.08
C ALA A 177 4.67 -27.40 -57.00
N LEU A 178 3.71 -26.72 -56.35
CA LEU A 178 2.25 -26.74 -56.68
C LEU A 178 1.40 -25.97 -55.63
N GLY A 179 0.30 -25.32 -56.07
CA GLY A 179 -0.94 -25.23 -55.26
C GLY A 179 -1.37 -23.90 -54.61
N HIS A 180 -2.23 -23.16 -55.33
CA HIS A 180 -3.34 -22.31 -54.83
C HIS A 180 -3.13 -21.00 -54.03
N ASN A 181 -3.44 -19.91 -54.76
CA ASN A 181 -4.40 -18.83 -54.46
C ASN A 181 -4.01 -17.58 -53.65
N ASP A 182 -4.09 -16.47 -54.41
CA ASP A 182 -4.68 -15.17 -54.07
C ASP A 182 -3.91 -14.20 -53.16
N VAL A 183 -2.98 -13.47 -53.79
CA VAL A 183 -2.55 -12.13 -53.38
C VAL A 183 -2.74 -11.16 -54.57
N PHE A 184 -3.34 -10.00 -54.32
CA PHE A 184 -3.66 -8.98 -55.32
C PHE A 184 -2.47 -8.04 -55.57
N ASP A 185 -2.21 -7.69 -56.84
CA ASP A 185 -1.17 -6.74 -57.27
C ASP A 185 -1.77 -5.32 -57.44
N PRO A 186 -1.23 -4.26 -56.80
CA PRO A 186 -1.79 -2.92 -56.84
C PRO A 186 -1.25 -1.97 -57.94
N TYR A 187 -0.55 -2.43 -58.99
CA TYR A 187 0.01 -1.53 -60.04
C TYR A 187 -0.31 -1.88 -61.50
N ALA A 188 -1.52 -2.36 -61.78
CA ALA A 188 -2.01 -2.51 -63.16
C ALA A 188 -3.39 -1.86 -63.37
N LEU A 189 -3.41 -0.59 -63.82
CA LEU A 189 -4.34 -0.03 -64.84
C LEU A 189 -4.10 1.48 -65.05
N GLN A 190 -3.12 1.82 -65.89
CA GLN A 190 -3.22 3.05 -66.67
C GLN A 190 -4.27 2.84 -67.76
N GLY A 191 -5.29 3.71 -67.84
CA GLY A 191 -6.15 3.75 -69.03
C GLY A 191 -7.66 3.87 -68.82
N PHE A 192 -8.14 4.76 -67.96
CA PHE A 192 -9.48 5.35 -68.14
C PHE A 192 -9.46 6.85 -67.86
N SER A 193 -9.65 7.64 -68.92
CA SER A 193 -9.89 9.08 -68.84
C SER A 193 -11.39 9.32 -68.65
N SER A 194 -11.78 9.76 -67.46
CA SER A 194 -13.09 10.39 -67.25
C SER A 194 -12.88 11.82 -66.72
N THR A 195 -13.06 12.79 -67.61
CA THR A 195 -13.16 14.20 -67.23
C THR A 195 -14.53 14.44 -66.65
N SER A 196 -14.62 14.49 -65.32
CA SER A 196 -15.69 15.17 -64.61
C SER A 196 -15.10 15.91 -63.42
N GLU A 197 -14.92 17.21 -63.58
CA GLU A 197 -14.69 18.12 -62.46
C GLU A 197 -15.86 17.98 -61.48
N HIS A 198 -15.58 17.51 -60.27
CA HIS A 198 -16.25 17.87 -59.02
C HIS A 198 -15.51 17.11 -57.91
N SER A 199 -14.48 17.74 -57.33
CA SER A 199 -13.90 17.19 -56.10
C SER A 199 -14.99 17.22 -55.03
N PHE A 200 -15.28 16.05 -54.46
CA PHE A 200 -16.24 15.92 -53.37
C PHE A 200 -15.67 16.48 -52.04
N GLU A 201 -14.39 16.86 -51.98
CA GLU A 201 -13.76 17.42 -50.78
C GLU A 201 -14.33 18.78 -50.31
N PRO A 202 -14.50 19.82 -51.15
CA PRO A 202 -15.14 21.07 -50.72
C PRO A 202 -16.56 20.86 -50.20
N ASP A 203 -17.36 20.03 -50.88
CA ASP A 203 -18.74 19.74 -50.43
C ASP A 203 -18.75 18.88 -49.17
N LEU A 204 -17.87 17.88 -49.05
CA LEU A 204 -17.69 17.11 -47.81
C LEU A 204 -17.21 18.00 -46.66
N ARG A 205 -16.34 18.98 -46.90
CA ARG A 205 -15.92 19.97 -45.89
C ARG A 205 -17.07 20.90 -45.50
N ASN A 206 -17.90 21.34 -46.46
CA ASN A 206 -19.09 22.14 -46.18
C ASN A 206 -20.17 21.35 -45.43
N VAL A 207 -20.34 20.06 -45.74
CA VAL A 207 -21.22 19.14 -45.00
C VAL A 207 -20.67 18.90 -43.59
N LEU A 208 -19.38 18.59 -43.43
CA LEU A 208 -18.75 18.44 -42.11
C LEU A 208 -18.79 19.75 -41.28
N ALA A 209 -18.74 20.91 -41.92
CA ALA A 209 -18.87 22.21 -41.26
C ALA A 209 -20.33 22.61 -40.94
N SER A 210 -21.34 21.99 -41.58
CA SER A 210 -22.76 22.23 -41.33
C SER A 210 -23.43 21.13 -40.49
N ILE A 211 -22.78 19.98 -40.30
CA ILE A 211 -23.12 19.05 -39.21
C ILE A 211 -22.72 19.72 -37.90
N HIS A 212 -23.69 20.35 -37.23
CA HIS A 212 -23.61 20.69 -35.82
C HIS A 212 -23.56 19.40 -34.97
N THR A 213 -22.40 18.74 -34.96
CA THR A 213 -22.08 17.80 -33.90
C THR A 213 -22.13 18.58 -32.59
N TYR A 214 -22.92 18.08 -31.64
CA TYR A 214 -22.91 18.57 -30.28
C TYR A 214 -21.55 18.20 -29.67
N GLN A 215 -20.54 19.04 -29.87
CA GLN A 215 -19.28 19.00 -29.14
C GLN A 215 -19.50 19.45 -27.70
N GLN A 216 -20.30 18.69 -26.96
CA GLN A 216 -20.03 18.51 -25.54
C GLN A 216 -18.77 17.65 -25.41
N THR A 217 -17.62 18.30 -25.59
CA THR A 217 -16.54 18.05 -24.63
C THR A 217 -17.18 18.20 -23.24
N PRO A 218 -17.05 17.24 -22.31
CA PRO A 218 -17.51 17.43 -20.95
C PRO A 218 -16.59 18.44 -20.26
N GLN A 219 -16.81 19.72 -20.57
CA GLN A 219 -16.38 20.79 -19.70
C GLN A 219 -17.14 20.62 -18.39
N LEU A 220 -16.42 20.77 -17.27
CA LEU A 220 -17.04 21.03 -15.98
C LEU A 220 -18.10 22.14 -16.18
N PRO A 221 -19.32 22.03 -15.59
CA PRO A 221 -20.24 23.14 -15.57
C PRO A 221 -19.49 24.37 -15.08
N GLY A 222 -19.46 25.43 -15.89
CA GLY A 222 -18.62 26.59 -15.64
C GLY A 222 -18.84 27.08 -14.20
N PHE A 223 -17.74 27.20 -13.44
CA PHE A 223 -17.80 27.58 -12.03
C PHE A 223 -18.73 28.78 -11.86
N PRO A 224 -19.78 28.70 -11.00
CA PRO A 224 -20.60 29.86 -10.74
C PRO A 224 -19.67 30.97 -10.21
N SER A 225 -19.67 32.11 -10.89
CA SER A 225 -18.98 33.31 -10.42
C SER A 225 -19.48 33.60 -9.01
N ALA A 226 -18.58 33.49 -8.04
CA ALA A 226 -18.76 33.71 -6.61
C ALA A 226 -20.23 33.80 -6.15
N ALA A 227 -20.87 32.64 -5.95
CA ALA A 227 -22.05 32.61 -5.10
C ALA A 227 -21.65 33.21 -3.73
N PRO A 228 -22.39 34.21 -3.21
CA PRO A 228 -22.04 34.79 -1.93
C PRO A 228 -22.16 33.73 -0.83
N ASP A 229 -21.16 33.68 0.05
CA ASP A 229 -21.15 32.91 1.30
C ASP A 229 -21.02 31.36 1.22
N GLN A 230 -20.17 30.87 0.31
CA GLN A 230 -19.58 29.52 0.45
C GLN A 230 -18.04 29.57 0.55
N SER A 231 -17.54 29.83 1.76
CA SER A 231 -16.14 29.62 2.10
C SER A 231 -15.86 28.13 2.27
N TYR A 232 -15.26 27.49 1.25
CA TYR A 232 -14.79 26.11 1.39
C TYR A 232 -13.71 26.01 2.48
N TYR A 233 -13.83 25.02 3.37
CA TYR A 233 -12.91 24.81 4.50
C TYR A 233 -11.42 24.74 4.12
N PHE A 234 -11.10 24.24 2.92
CA PHE A 234 -9.72 24.16 2.41
C PHE A 234 -9.16 25.53 1.97
N LEU A 235 -10.01 26.54 1.71
CA LEU A 235 -9.58 27.90 1.36
C LEU A 235 -9.26 28.75 2.59
N SER A 236 -9.84 28.47 3.76
CA SER A 236 -9.62 29.23 5.01
C SER A 236 -8.19 29.16 5.56
N GLY A 237 -7.33 28.27 5.05
CA GLY A 237 -5.93 28.12 5.49
C GLY A 237 -5.00 29.30 5.18
N LYS A 238 -5.45 30.33 4.44
CA LYS A 238 -4.60 31.45 3.97
C LYS A 238 -4.65 32.74 4.80
N GLU A 239 -5.58 32.90 5.73
CA GLU A 239 -5.86 34.23 6.32
C GLU A 239 -5.16 34.55 7.66
N SER A 240 -4.44 33.60 8.28
CA SER A 240 -3.79 33.80 9.59
C SER A 240 -2.33 34.28 9.52
N LEU A 241 -2.07 35.41 8.86
CA LEU A 241 -0.77 36.12 8.91
C LEU A 241 -0.95 37.64 9.10
N HIS A 242 -1.47 38.06 10.26
CA HIS A 242 -1.46 39.46 10.69
C HIS A 242 -0.99 39.59 12.15
N GLY A 243 0.32 39.45 12.35
CA GLY A 243 0.99 39.87 13.58
C GLY A 243 1.12 41.40 13.62
N LYS A 244 0.84 42.02 14.78
CA LYS A 244 0.97 43.47 14.97
C LYS A 244 2.44 43.89 14.98
N GLY A 245 2.81 44.86 14.14
CA GLY A 245 4.11 45.53 14.17
C GLY A 245 4.13 46.72 13.22
N ASP A 246 4.51 47.89 13.73
CA ASP A 246 4.61 49.13 12.95
C ASP A 246 5.78 49.09 11.97
N ALA A 247 5.54 49.36 10.69
CA ALA A 247 6.57 49.63 9.70
C ALA A 247 6.02 50.53 8.57
N SER A 248 6.37 51.82 8.63
CA SER A 248 5.97 52.84 7.68
C SER A 248 6.56 52.65 6.28
N GLN A 249 5.71 52.85 5.26
CA GLN A 249 6.05 53.37 3.92
C GLN A 249 7.44 53.03 3.34
N PHE A 250 7.65 51.83 2.79
CA PHE A 250 8.52 51.62 1.62
C PHE A 250 8.13 50.33 0.86
N ASN A 251 8.36 50.30 -0.46
CA ASN A 251 8.20 49.12 -1.35
C ASN A 251 6.79 48.57 -1.67
N GLN A 252 5.78 49.42 -1.89
CA GLN A 252 4.55 49.01 -2.60
C GLN A 252 4.71 48.80 -4.12
N GLN A 253 5.84 49.19 -4.74
CA GLN A 253 6.01 49.12 -6.20
C GLN A 253 6.75 47.87 -6.71
N HIS A 254 7.51 47.15 -5.87
CA HIS A 254 8.20 45.92 -6.29
C HIS A 254 7.34 44.65 -6.20
N LEU A 255 6.32 44.62 -5.34
CA LEU A 255 5.39 43.48 -5.20
C LEU A 255 4.41 43.35 -6.37
N THR A 256 4.19 44.42 -7.13
CA THR A 256 3.22 44.44 -8.25
C THR A 256 3.78 43.81 -9.53
N GLN A 257 5.10 43.83 -9.73
CA GLN A 257 5.73 43.24 -10.93
C GLN A 257 5.92 41.73 -10.83
N GLN A 258 6.15 41.16 -9.64
CA GLN A 258 6.25 39.70 -9.48
C GLN A 258 4.90 38.98 -9.59
N LYS A 259 3.77 39.62 -9.22
CA LYS A 259 2.43 39.06 -9.46
C LYS A 259 2.04 38.97 -10.94
N ALA A 260 2.62 39.80 -11.80
CA ALA A 260 2.30 39.82 -13.23
C ALA A 260 2.94 38.67 -14.03
N GLN A 261 3.94 37.97 -13.48
CA GLN A 261 4.62 36.84 -14.14
C GLN A 261 4.17 35.45 -13.65
N GLN A 262 3.22 35.38 -12.71
CA GLN A 262 2.54 34.14 -12.31
C GLN A 262 1.11 34.03 -12.90
N GLY A 263 0.80 34.83 -13.92
CA GLY A 263 -0.42 34.69 -14.71
C GLY A 263 -0.22 33.71 -15.88
N ALA A 264 -1.16 32.76 -16.04
CA ALA A 264 -1.28 31.87 -17.19
C ALA A 264 -0.21 30.78 -17.39
N LEU A 265 0.05 29.98 -16.34
CA LEU A 265 -0.06 28.54 -16.59
C LEU A 265 -1.57 28.22 -16.62
N ILE A 266 -2.11 28.03 -17.82
CA ILE A 266 -3.44 27.45 -17.97
C ILE A 266 -3.31 26.00 -17.49
N SER A 267 -3.72 25.75 -16.25
CA SER A 267 -3.94 24.38 -15.77
C SER A 267 -4.94 23.75 -16.72
N ALA A 268 -4.53 22.67 -17.40
CA ALA A 268 -5.45 21.95 -18.28
C ALA A 268 -6.65 21.48 -17.43
N PRO A 269 -7.89 21.63 -17.92
CA PRO A 269 -9.06 21.25 -17.14
C PRO A 269 -8.96 19.78 -16.73
N PHE A 270 -9.34 19.48 -15.49
CA PHE A 270 -9.28 18.13 -14.95
C PHE A 270 -10.19 17.19 -15.77
N ASP A 271 -9.59 16.40 -16.65
CA ASP A 271 -10.30 15.39 -17.46
C ASP A 271 -10.14 14.02 -16.82
N VAL A 272 -11.16 13.63 -16.06
CA VAL A 272 -11.28 12.32 -15.42
C VAL A 272 -11.16 11.15 -16.41
N ASN A 273 -11.54 11.32 -17.69
CA ASN A 273 -11.47 10.24 -18.69
C ASN A 273 -10.04 10.04 -19.22
N LEU A 274 -9.20 11.07 -19.16
CA LEU A 274 -7.76 10.92 -19.39
C LEU A 274 -7.11 10.26 -18.18
N ILE A 275 -7.43 10.72 -16.97
CA ILE A 275 -6.93 10.11 -15.73
C ILE A 275 -7.30 8.62 -15.62
N LYS A 276 -8.57 8.24 -15.88
CA LYS A 276 -9.06 6.85 -15.80
C LYS A 276 -8.31 5.90 -16.75
N LYS A 277 -7.68 6.41 -17.83
CA LYS A 277 -6.82 5.61 -18.74
C LYS A 277 -5.47 5.23 -18.14
N ASP A 278 -4.94 6.02 -17.19
CA ASP A 278 -3.70 5.66 -16.49
C ASP A 278 -3.89 4.42 -15.61
N PHE A 279 -5.12 4.06 -15.22
CA PHE A 279 -5.42 2.93 -14.34
C PHE A 279 -5.92 1.72 -15.15
N PRO A 280 -5.03 0.80 -15.60
CA PRO A 280 -5.40 -0.26 -16.56
C PRO A 280 -6.54 -1.16 -16.06
N ILE A 281 -6.57 -1.48 -14.77
CA ILE A 281 -7.61 -2.32 -14.15
C ILE A 281 -9.03 -1.72 -14.27
N LEU A 282 -9.18 -0.40 -14.44
CA LEU A 282 -10.49 0.23 -14.62
C LEU A 282 -11.10 0.02 -16.03
N GLN A 283 -10.37 -0.65 -16.93
CA GLN A 283 -10.87 -1.09 -18.24
C GLN A 283 -11.47 -2.51 -18.21
N GLU A 284 -11.29 -3.22 -17.09
CA GLU A 284 -11.78 -4.60 -16.93
C GLU A 284 -13.31 -4.71 -16.90
N ARG A 285 -13.80 -5.92 -17.19
CA ARG A 285 -15.22 -6.27 -17.05
C ARG A 285 -15.45 -7.26 -15.93
N VAL A 286 -16.38 -6.93 -15.04
CA VAL A 286 -16.86 -7.79 -13.95
C VAL A 286 -18.32 -8.12 -14.20
N ASN A 287 -18.69 -9.40 -14.14
CA ASN A 287 -20.04 -9.88 -14.43
C ASN A 287 -20.59 -9.41 -15.79
N GLY A 288 -19.71 -9.32 -16.80
CA GLY A 288 -20.02 -8.85 -18.16
C GLY A 288 -20.12 -7.32 -18.32
N ARG A 289 -20.07 -6.56 -17.23
CA ARG A 289 -20.25 -5.10 -17.20
C ARG A 289 -18.90 -4.38 -16.96
N PRO A 290 -18.73 -3.12 -17.36
CA PRO A 290 -17.55 -2.34 -17.01
C PRO A 290 -17.35 -2.26 -15.49
N LEU A 291 -16.10 -2.35 -15.02
CA LEU A 291 -15.79 -2.21 -13.59
C LEU A 291 -16.05 -0.78 -13.10
N ILE A 292 -16.86 -0.66 -12.04
CA ILE A 292 -17.08 0.57 -11.29
C ILE A 292 -16.47 0.39 -9.89
N TRP A 293 -15.24 0.86 -9.69
CA TRP A 293 -14.51 0.67 -8.43
C TRP A 293 -14.80 1.77 -7.41
N LEU A 294 -15.53 1.44 -6.33
CA LEU A 294 -15.91 2.35 -5.24
C LEU A 294 -15.49 1.80 -3.85
N ASP A 295 -14.42 0.99 -3.74
CA ASP A 295 -13.84 0.58 -2.44
C ASP A 295 -12.44 1.19 -2.20
N ASN A 296 -12.27 2.43 -2.63
CA ASN A 296 -11.02 3.21 -2.53
C ASN A 296 -10.53 3.35 -1.08
N ALA A 297 -11.44 3.51 -0.12
CA ALA A 297 -11.11 3.63 1.30
C ALA A 297 -10.68 2.29 1.95
N ALA A 298 -10.74 1.16 1.23
CA ALA A 298 -10.00 -0.06 1.58
C ALA A 298 -8.64 -0.06 0.88
N THR A 299 -8.62 0.06 -0.45
CA THR A 299 -7.40 0.20 -1.25
C THR A 299 -7.71 0.92 -2.56
N THR A 300 -6.82 1.79 -3.02
CA THR A 300 -6.97 2.45 -4.32
C THR A 300 -6.32 1.62 -5.43
N GLN A 301 -6.72 1.87 -6.68
CA GLN A 301 -6.09 1.26 -7.84
C GLN A 301 -4.78 1.96 -8.19
N LYS A 302 -3.97 1.34 -9.06
CA LYS A 302 -2.59 1.75 -9.34
C LYS A 302 -2.50 2.36 -10.74
N PRO A 303 -1.92 3.55 -10.91
CA PRO A 303 -1.67 4.11 -12.23
C PRO A 303 -0.48 3.36 -12.87
N LYS A 304 -0.47 3.26 -14.19
CA LYS A 304 0.55 2.53 -14.96
C LYS A 304 1.97 2.99 -14.64
N GLN A 305 2.15 4.28 -14.34
CA GLN A 305 3.43 4.87 -13.92
C GLN A 305 4.01 4.23 -12.65
N VAL A 306 3.17 3.77 -11.72
CA VAL A 306 3.61 3.03 -10.51
C VAL A 306 4.00 1.59 -10.87
N ILE A 307 3.17 0.93 -11.68
CA ILE A 307 3.40 -0.45 -12.12
C ILE A 307 4.72 -0.55 -12.90
N ASP A 308 4.90 0.33 -13.89
CA ASP A 308 6.09 0.39 -14.73
C ASP A 308 7.34 0.75 -13.91
N ARG A 309 7.22 1.61 -12.89
CA ARG A 309 8.36 1.97 -12.03
C ARG A 309 8.86 0.78 -11.20
N ILE A 310 7.94 -0.05 -10.71
CA ILE A 310 8.28 -1.27 -9.94
C ILE A 310 8.89 -2.32 -10.87
N SER A 311 8.34 -2.52 -12.07
CA SER A 311 8.91 -3.41 -13.09
C SER A 311 10.35 -3.00 -13.43
N TYR A 312 10.55 -1.70 -13.75
CA TYR A 312 11.86 -1.13 -14.06
C TYR A 312 12.88 -1.32 -12.93
N PHE A 313 12.47 -1.18 -11.67
CA PHE A 313 13.35 -1.42 -10.52
C PHE A 313 13.88 -2.86 -10.55
N TYR A 314 13.00 -3.85 -10.71
CA TYR A 314 13.40 -5.27 -10.75
C TYR A 314 14.19 -5.65 -12.01
N GLU A 315 13.91 -5.03 -13.14
CA GLU A 315 14.59 -5.28 -14.42
C GLU A 315 16.00 -4.65 -14.50
N HIS A 316 16.23 -3.51 -13.84
CA HIS A 316 17.40 -2.66 -14.12
C HIS A 316 18.15 -2.07 -12.91
N GLU A 317 17.58 -2.08 -11.71
CA GLU A 317 18.16 -1.41 -10.52
C GLU A 317 18.32 -2.34 -9.31
N ASN A 318 17.62 -3.47 -9.28
CA ASN A 318 17.46 -4.29 -8.08
C ASN A 318 18.79 -4.77 -7.48
N SER A 319 19.03 -4.33 -6.25
CA SER A 319 20.00 -4.90 -5.33
C SER A 319 19.60 -4.58 -3.89
N ASN A 320 20.37 -5.07 -2.92
CA ASN A 320 20.22 -4.63 -1.54
C ASN A 320 20.78 -3.21 -1.36
N ILE A 321 20.25 -2.48 -0.38
CA ILE A 321 20.56 -1.06 -0.16
C ILE A 321 21.60 -0.84 0.96
N HIS A 322 22.20 0.34 0.93
CA HIS A 322 23.30 0.81 1.78
C HIS A 322 24.59 -0.01 1.61
N ARG A 323 25.72 0.53 2.11
CA ARG A 323 27.06 -0.08 1.96
C ARG A 323 27.39 -0.40 0.49
N ALA A 324 27.20 0.58 -0.39
CA ALA A 324 27.25 0.44 -1.86
C ALA A 324 28.64 0.04 -2.40
N ALA A 325 28.99 -1.24 -2.29
CA ALA A 325 30.24 -1.80 -2.79
C ALA A 325 30.27 -1.98 -4.33
N HIS A 326 29.13 -1.82 -5.00
CA HIS A 326 28.99 -1.94 -6.45
C HIS A 326 27.83 -1.11 -6.99
N GLU A 327 27.87 -0.82 -8.29
CA GLU A 327 26.95 0.06 -9.02
C GLU A 327 25.45 -0.19 -8.74
N LEU A 328 24.99 -1.45 -8.79
CA LEU A 328 23.57 -1.75 -8.54
C LEU A 328 23.11 -1.44 -7.10
N ALA A 329 23.99 -1.57 -6.10
CA ALA A 329 23.67 -1.20 -4.73
C ALA A 329 23.61 0.32 -4.55
N ALA A 330 24.44 1.08 -5.29
CA ALA A 330 24.33 2.54 -5.36
C ALA A 330 22.97 2.95 -5.95
N ARG A 331 22.62 2.46 -7.15
CA ARG A 331 21.34 2.76 -7.82
C ARG A 331 20.11 2.39 -6.97
N ALA A 332 20.11 1.21 -6.35
CA ALA A 332 19.02 0.79 -5.46
C ALA A 332 18.90 1.72 -4.24
N THR A 333 20.03 2.15 -3.67
CA THR A 333 20.04 3.07 -2.52
C THR A 333 19.54 4.45 -2.93
N ASP A 334 20.01 4.98 -4.06
CA ASP A 334 19.60 6.29 -4.59
C ASP A 334 18.09 6.29 -4.89
N ALA A 335 17.56 5.22 -5.49
CA ALA A 335 16.12 5.09 -5.76
C ALA A 335 15.28 5.05 -4.46
N TYR A 336 15.74 4.32 -3.45
CA TYR A 336 15.07 4.19 -2.15
C TYR A 336 15.06 5.51 -1.36
N GLU A 337 16.21 6.18 -1.26
CA GLU A 337 16.30 7.47 -0.56
C GLU A 337 15.64 8.61 -1.34
N ALA A 338 15.62 8.57 -2.68
CA ALA A 338 14.80 9.48 -3.49
C ALA A 338 13.29 9.30 -3.23
N ALA A 339 12.83 8.08 -2.95
CA ALA A 339 11.45 7.86 -2.52
C ALA A 339 11.19 8.43 -1.12
N ARG A 340 12.13 8.30 -0.19
CA ARG A 340 12.05 8.93 1.15
C ARG A 340 11.96 10.46 1.05
N GLN A 341 12.78 11.07 0.18
CA GLN A 341 12.76 12.50 -0.11
C GLN A 341 11.40 12.95 -0.69
N LYS A 342 10.79 12.16 -1.59
CA LYS A 342 9.43 12.44 -2.11
C LYS A 342 8.37 12.38 -1.01
N VAL A 343 8.43 11.39 -0.13
CA VAL A 343 7.55 11.31 1.05
C VAL A 343 7.71 12.54 1.96
N GLN A 344 8.95 12.91 2.29
CA GLN A 344 9.26 14.10 3.10
C GLN A 344 8.64 15.36 2.50
N THR A 345 8.79 15.56 1.18
CA THR A 345 8.26 16.73 0.49
C THR A 345 6.73 16.71 0.39
N PHE A 346 6.13 15.54 0.14
CA PHE A 346 4.68 15.37 -0.03
C PHE A 346 3.85 15.73 1.22
N ILE A 347 4.35 15.37 2.40
CA ILE A 347 3.69 15.70 3.69
C ILE A 347 4.24 16.97 4.35
N ASN A 348 5.17 17.67 3.69
CA ASN A 348 5.93 18.81 4.20
C ASN A 348 6.66 18.53 5.54
N ALA A 349 7.36 17.40 5.67
CA ALA A 349 8.24 17.15 6.80
C ALA A 349 9.50 18.04 6.74
N GLY A 350 10.19 18.28 7.86
CA GLY A 350 11.39 19.10 7.92
C GLY A 350 12.68 18.42 7.46
N SER A 351 12.77 17.10 7.61
CA SER A 351 13.97 16.29 7.37
C SER A 351 13.59 14.90 6.84
N ILE A 352 14.46 14.29 6.02
CA ILE A 352 14.27 12.89 5.59
C ILE A 352 14.43 11.91 6.74
N ASN A 353 15.16 12.30 7.81
CA ASN A 353 15.34 11.46 9.00
C ASN A 353 14.06 11.30 9.84
N GLU A 354 13.06 12.17 9.61
CA GLU A 354 11.73 12.07 10.20
C GLU A 354 10.87 10.98 9.54
N ILE A 355 11.30 10.42 8.40
CA ILE A 355 10.52 9.48 7.57
C ILE A 355 11.07 8.05 7.73
N VAL A 356 10.31 7.19 8.41
CA VAL A 356 10.58 5.75 8.53
C VAL A 356 9.61 4.95 7.66
N PHE A 357 10.14 4.04 6.85
CA PHE A 357 9.36 3.08 6.08
C PHE A 357 8.96 1.86 6.92
N VAL A 358 7.71 1.43 6.76
CA VAL A 358 7.10 0.26 7.41
C VAL A 358 6.17 -0.45 6.42
N ARG A 359 5.55 -1.57 6.78
CA ARG A 359 4.59 -2.29 5.90
C ARG A 359 3.24 -1.59 5.70
N GLY A 360 2.90 -0.61 6.53
CA GLY A 360 1.63 0.13 6.51
C GLY A 360 1.35 0.88 7.81
N ALA A 361 0.31 1.71 7.85
CA ALA A 361 -0.08 2.52 9.02
C ALA A 361 -0.34 1.65 10.28
N THR A 362 -0.86 0.43 10.13
CA THR A 362 -1.02 -0.51 11.26
C THR A 362 0.32 -0.86 11.91
N GLU A 363 1.38 -1.00 11.11
CA GLU A 363 2.73 -1.25 11.63
C GLU A 363 3.34 0.03 12.21
N ALA A 364 3.11 1.18 11.57
CA ALA A 364 3.51 2.49 12.06
C ALA A 364 2.99 2.77 13.50
N ILE A 365 1.70 2.52 13.75
CA ILE A 365 1.08 2.70 15.07
C ILE A 365 1.63 1.67 16.06
N ASN A 366 1.89 0.43 15.62
CA ASN A 366 2.51 -0.59 16.46
C ASN A 366 3.94 -0.22 16.87
N LEU A 367 4.73 0.40 15.99
CA LEU A 367 6.07 0.91 16.30
C LEU A 367 6.00 1.94 17.41
N VAL A 368 5.15 2.97 17.26
CA VAL A 368 5.01 4.03 18.28
C VAL A 368 4.49 3.45 19.60
N ALA A 369 3.52 2.53 19.57
CA ALA A 369 3.01 1.88 20.79
C ALA A 369 4.07 1.01 21.49
N LYS A 370 4.76 0.14 20.75
CA LYS A 370 5.66 -0.89 21.30
C LYS A 370 7.08 -0.41 21.56
N SER A 371 7.46 0.76 21.02
CA SER A 371 8.71 1.43 21.37
C SER A 371 8.50 2.66 22.24
N TRP A 372 8.00 3.78 21.68
CA TRP A 372 7.87 5.02 22.44
C TRP A 372 6.90 4.86 23.62
N GLY A 373 5.72 4.26 23.39
CA GLY A 373 4.72 4.03 24.42
C GLY A 373 5.21 3.09 25.52
N GLU A 374 5.92 2.04 25.13
CA GLU A 374 6.57 1.10 26.05
C GLU A 374 7.65 1.79 26.92
N GLN A 375 8.40 2.75 26.37
CA GLN A 375 9.44 3.50 27.08
C GLN A 375 8.88 4.60 28.01
N HIS A 376 7.82 5.31 27.59
CA HIS A 376 7.42 6.58 28.24
C HIS A 376 6.11 6.53 29.03
N LEU A 377 5.19 5.59 28.75
CA LEU A 377 3.89 5.53 29.43
C LEU A 377 3.94 4.64 30.69
N ASN A 378 3.36 5.10 31.79
CA ASN A 378 3.42 4.47 33.11
C ASN A 378 2.03 4.16 33.67
N ALA A 379 1.96 3.25 34.65
CA ALA A 379 0.69 2.84 35.26
C ALA A 379 -0.11 4.05 35.77
N GLY A 380 -1.37 4.14 35.35
CA GLY A 380 -2.26 5.26 35.67
C GLY A 380 -2.21 6.46 34.73
N ASP A 381 -1.30 6.49 33.74
CA ASP A 381 -1.35 7.44 32.62
C ASP A 381 -2.55 7.16 31.70
N GLU A 382 -2.97 8.19 30.96
CA GLU A 382 -4.11 8.14 30.05
C GLU A 382 -3.68 8.30 28.58
N ILE A 383 -4.23 7.42 27.74
CA ILE A 383 -4.23 7.53 26.28
C ILE A 383 -5.63 7.95 25.85
N ILE A 384 -5.75 9.00 25.04
CA ILE A 384 -7.02 9.42 24.43
C ILE A 384 -7.04 8.96 22.97
N VAL A 385 -8.15 8.33 22.55
CA VAL A 385 -8.48 8.02 21.14
C VAL A 385 -9.87 8.57 20.81
N SER A 386 -10.28 8.65 19.53
CA SER A 386 -11.66 9.04 19.18
C SER A 386 -12.60 7.84 18.97
N HIS A 387 -13.91 8.07 18.87
CA HIS A 387 -14.80 7.03 18.35
C HIS A 387 -14.53 6.69 16.87
N LEU A 388 -14.03 7.65 16.07
CA LEU A 388 -13.83 7.52 14.63
C LEU A 388 -12.67 6.59 14.22
N GLU A 389 -11.92 6.06 15.19
CA GLU A 389 -10.70 5.30 14.93
C GLU A 389 -10.95 3.98 14.19
N HIS A 390 -10.08 3.73 13.21
CA HIS A 390 -9.87 2.41 12.65
C HIS A 390 -9.25 1.47 13.72
N HIS A 391 -9.55 0.17 13.68
CA HIS A 391 -9.05 -0.82 14.66
C HIS A 391 -7.52 -0.80 14.84
N ALA A 392 -6.77 -0.45 13.78
CA ALA A 392 -5.31 -0.27 13.85
C ALA A 392 -4.87 0.83 14.83
N ASN A 393 -5.70 1.86 15.04
CA ASN A 393 -5.48 2.93 16.00
C ASN A 393 -6.26 2.74 17.32
N ILE A 394 -6.69 1.51 17.62
CA ILE A 394 -7.35 1.12 18.88
C ILE A 394 -6.58 -0.02 19.54
N VAL A 395 -6.41 -1.13 18.83
CA VAL A 395 -5.90 -2.39 19.39
C VAL A 395 -4.48 -2.28 19.98
N PRO A 396 -3.50 -1.57 19.36
CA PRO A 396 -2.17 -1.42 19.95
C PRO A 396 -2.20 -0.68 21.29
N TRP A 397 -3.06 0.33 21.43
CA TRP A 397 -3.23 1.07 22.68
C TRP A 397 -3.95 0.25 23.75
N GLN A 398 -4.94 -0.57 23.37
CA GLN A 398 -5.58 -1.53 24.29
C GLN A 398 -4.58 -2.57 24.81
N GLN A 399 -3.72 -3.12 23.94
CA GLN A 399 -2.68 -4.07 24.33
C GLN A 399 -1.68 -3.44 25.31
N LEU A 400 -1.20 -2.23 25.01
CA LEU A 400 -0.28 -1.50 25.88
C LEU A 400 -0.93 -1.10 27.21
N ALA A 401 -2.21 -0.67 27.17
CA ALA A 401 -2.97 -0.31 28.37
C ALA A 401 -3.17 -1.50 29.31
N ALA A 402 -3.56 -2.66 28.77
CA ALA A 402 -3.69 -3.90 29.54
C ALA A 402 -2.34 -4.34 30.13
N LYS A 403 -1.24 -4.23 29.38
CA LYS A 403 0.11 -4.58 29.83
C LYS A 403 0.64 -3.67 30.95
N LYS A 404 0.45 -2.35 30.83
CA LYS A 404 1.10 -1.34 31.71
C LYS A 404 0.15 -0.69 32.72
N GLY A 405 -1.12 -1.06 32.76
CA GLY A 405 -2.11 -0.45 33.66
C GLY A 405 -2.47 1.00 33.26
N LEU A 406 -2.50 1.29 31.96
CA LEU A 406 -2.89 2.60 31.42
C LEU A 406 -4.42 2.68 31.31
N LYS A 407 -4.96 3.89 31.18
CA LYS A 407 -6.39 4.12 30.91
C LYS A 407 -6.60 4.61 29.49
N LEU A 408 -7.47 3.93 28.75
CA LEU A 408 -7.95 4.40 27.46
C LEU A 408 -9.19 5.29 27.67
N ARG A 409 -9.20 6.49 27.08
CA ARG A 409 -10.31 7.46 27.11
C ARG A 409 -10.75 7.71 25.66
N VAL A 410 -12.05 7.93 25.42
CA VAL A 410 -12.61 8.02 24.06
C VAL A 410 -13.30 9.36 23.84
N ILE A 411 -12.91 10.07 22.77
CA ILE A 411 -13.52 11.33 22.33
C ILE A 411 -14.88 11.03 21.68
N PRO A 412 -15.98 11.61 22.17
CA PRO A 412 -17.30 11.41 21.59
C PRO A 412 -17.50 12.18 20.28
N VAL A 413 -18.50 11.74 19.53
CA VAL A 413 -19.01 12.42 18.34
C VAL A 413 -20.51 12.73 18.51
N ASP A 414 -20.98 13.75 17.80
CA ASP A 414 -22.40 14.00 17.60
C ASP A 414 -23.04 12.97 16.65
N ASP A 415 -24.33 13.18 16.33
CA ASP A 415 -25.10 12.29 15.47
C ASP A 415 -24.86 12.54 13.96
N ASP A 416 -24.15 13.61 13.58
CA ASP A 416 -23.60 13.78 12.24
C ASP A 416 -22.22 13.10 12.07
N GLY A 417 -21.57 12.75 13.19
CA GLY A 417 -20.28 12.09 13.25
C GLY A 417 -19.10 13.06 13.33
N GLN A 418 -19.32 14.31 13.74
CA GLN A 418 -18.29 15.30 14.03
C GLN A 418 -17.71 15.14 15.44
N ILE A 419 -16.43 15.48 15.62
CA ILE A 419 -15.76 15.47 16.93
C ILE A 419 -16.33 16.56 17.84
N LEU A 420 -16.77 16.18 19.04
CA LEU A 420 -17.19 17.11 20.08
C LEU A 420 -15.96 17.68 20.81
N LEU A 421 -15.48 18.84 20.36
CA LEU A 421 -14.26 19.48 20.88
C LEU A 421 -14.37 19.88 22.36
N GLU A 422 -15.57 20.24 22.82
CA GLU A 422 -15.84 20.61 24.22
C GLU A 422 -15.72 19.40 25.14
N GLU A 423 -16.14 18.22 24.69
CA GLU A 423 -15.96 16.97 25.43
C GLU A 423 -14.51 16.51 25.37
N TYR A 424 -13.84 16.66 24.23
CA TYR A 424 -12.40 16.42 24.12
C TYR A 424 -11.60 17.27 25.12
N ALA A 425 -11.92 18.56 25.25
CA ALA A 425 -11.27 19.46 26.21
C ALA A 425 -11.37 18.94 27.66
N LYS A 426 -12.50 18.32 28.05
CA LYS A 426 -12.71 17.74 29.39
C LYS A 426 -11.96 16.43 29.63
N LEU A 427 -11.53 15.74 28.56
CA LEU A 427 -10.71 14.52 28.67
C LEU A 427 -9.22 14.82 28.89
N LEU A 428 -8.77 16.02 28.52
CA LEU A 428 -7.37 16.45 28.64
C LEU A 428 -7.03 16.84 30.09
N GLY A 429 -5.88 16.35 30.58
CA GLY A 429 -5.37 16.70 31.90
C GLY A 429 -3.95 16.18 32.13
N PRO A 430 -3.38 16.38 33.33
CA PRO A 430 -1.97 16.07 33.61
C PRO A 430 -1.59 14.58 33.51
N LYS A 431 -2.60 13.69 33.48
CA LYS A 431 -2.40 12.25 33.24
C LYS A 431 -2.46 11.87 31.76
N THR A 432 -2.98 12.73 30.88
CA THR A 432 -2.95 12.50 29.43
C THR A 432 -1.50 12.58 28.97
N LYS A 433 -0.96 11.47 28.45
CA LYS A 433 0.40 11.42 27.90
C LYS A 433 0.42 11.25 26.39
N LEU A 434 -0.63 10.67 25.83
CA LEU A 434 -0.79 10.45 24.40
C LEU A 434 -2.23 10.74 23.98
N VAL A 435 -2.38 11.43 22.86
CA VAL A 435 -3.62 11.50 22.08
C VAL A 435 -3.33 10.86 20.73
N SER A 436 -4.12 9.88 20.31
CA SER A 436 -3.99 9.24 19.01
C SER A 436 -5.33 9.29 18.28
N PHE A 437 -5.40 9.97 17.14
CA PHE A 437 -6.68 10.14 16.43
C PHE A 437 -6.53 10.18 14.91
N THR A 438 -7.60 9.81 14.20
CA THR A 438 -7.62 9.86 12.73
C THR A 438 -7.84 11.28 12.18
N GLN A 439 -7.12 11.66 11.13
CA GLN A 439 -7.38 12.93 10.42
C GLN A 439 -8.67 12.84 9.58
N VAL A 440 -8.96 11.67 9.01
CA VAL A 440 -10.12 11.43 8.13
C VAL A 440 -10.67 10.04 8.40
N SER A 441 -11.91 9.95 8.90
CA SER A 441 -12.54 8.67 9.24
C SER A 441 -12.72 7.77 8.01
N ASN A 442 -12.25 6.54 8.08
CA ASN A 442 -12.42 5.56 6.99
C ASN A 442 -13.85 5.04 6.82
N ALA A 443 -14.70 5.21 7.85
CA ALA A 443 -16.08 4.76 7.84
C ALA A 443 -17.03 5.92 7.52
N LEU A 444 -16.89 7.06 8.22
CA LEU A 444 -17.81 8.18 8.05
C LEU A 444 -17.35 9.19 7.00
N GLY A 445 -16.05 9.22 6.66
CA GLY A 445 -15.43 10.27 5.86
C GLY A 445 -15.11 11.55 6.62
N THR A 446 -15.60 11.73 7.86
CA THR A 446 -15.41 12.93 8.69
C THR A 446 -13.95 13.40 8.69
N VAL A 447 -13.71 14.66 8.30
CA VAL A 447 -12.43 15.35 8.46
C VAL A 447 -12.38 15.91 9.88
N THR A 448 -11.43 15.47 10.70
CA THR A 448 -11.33 15.98 12.09
C THR A 448 -10.67 17.37 12.13
N PRO A 449 -10.97 18.21 13.14
CA PRO A 449 -10.31 19.50 13.35
C PRO A 449 -8.87 19.33 13.89
N ALA A 450 -8.05 18.58 13.16
CA ALA A 450 -6.83 17.94 13.65
C ALA A 450 -5.81 18.92 14.22
N LYS A 451 -5.59 20.07 13.57
CA LYS A 451 -4.70 21.13 14.07
C LYS A 451 -5.12 21.63 15.45
N ARG A 452 -6.41 21.90 15.62
CA ARG A 452 -6.96 22.35 16.91
C ARG A 452 -6.84 21.26 17.98
N MET A 453 -7.02 20.00 17.59
CA MET A 453 -6.84 18.87 18.50
C MET A 453 -5.37 18.71 18.95
N VAL A 454 -4.40 18.85 18.04
CA VAL A 454 -2.96 18.84 18.37
C VAL A 454 -2.61 19.98 19.33
N GLU A 455 -3.07 21.22 19.05
CA GLU A 455 -2.84 22.38 19.93
C GLU A 455 -3.32 22.12 21.36
N MET A 456 -4.52 21.58 21.52
CA MET A 456 -5.11 21.28 22.83
C MET A 456 -4.37 20.16 23.56
N ALA A 457 -3.98 19.09 22.85
CA ALA A 457 -3.16 18.02 23.43
C ALA A 457 -1.80 18.53 23.95
N HIS A 458 -1.11 19.36 23.16
CA HIS A 458 0.16 19.95 23.52
C HIS A 458 0.05 20.89 24.72
N GLN A 459 -1.04 21.66 24.83
CA GLN A 459 -1.32 22.49 26.01
C GLN A 459 -1.50 21.66 27.30
N ALA A 460 -1.97 20.42 27.19
CA ALA A 460 -2.04 19.46 28.29
C ALA A 460 -0.71 18.70 28.55
N GLY A 461 0.32 18.93 27.73
CA GLY A 461 1.61 18.23 27.80
C GLY A 461 1.60 16.80 27.23
N ALA A 462 0.56 16.43 26.48
CA ALA A 462 0.47 15.13 25.82
C ALA A 462 1.19 15.14 24.46
N LYS A 463 1.67 13.97 24.03
CA LYS A 463 2.16 13.73 22.67
C LYS A 463 1.01 13.35 21.73
N VAL A 464 1.18 13.56 20.42
CA VAL A 464 0.10 13.36 19.44
C VAL A 464 0.51 12.50 18.25
N LEU A 465 -0.21 11.39 18.05
CA LEU A 465 -0.17 10.60 16.80
C LEU A 465 -1.42 10.89 15.96
N VAL A 466 -1.23 11.12 14.67
CA VAL A 466 -2.32 11.31 13.71
C VAL A 466 -2.35 10.15 12.70
N ASP A 467 -3.46 9.39 12.68
CA ASP A 467 -3.73 8.40 11.62
C ASP A 467 -4.24 9.11 10.37
N GLY A 468 -3.30 9.35 9.45
CA GLY A 468 -3.52 9.97 8.15
C GLY A 468 -3.78 8.97 7.02
N ALA A 469 -4.10 7.71 7.32
CA ALA A 469 -4.22 6.68 6.29
C ALA A 469 -5.31 6.95 5.23
N GLN A 470 -6.25 7.86 5.48
CA GLN A 470 -7.21 8.35 4.45
C GLN A 470 -6.94 9.80 4.02
N SER A 471 -6.32 10.65 4.84
CA SER A 471 -6.13 12.06 4.45
C SER A 471 -5.17 12.22 3.28
N VAL A 472 -4.10 11.42 3.24
CA VAL A 472 -3.07 11.47 2.18
C VAL A 472 -3.58 11.21 0.76
N SER A 473 -4.74 10.59 0.59
CA SER A 473 -5.37 10.36 -0.72
C SER A 473 -6.40 11.42 -1.12
N HIS A 474 -6.93 12.19 -0.16
CA HIS A 474 -8.09 13.05 -0.35
C HIS A 474 -7.82 14.55 -0.11
N MET A 475 -6.73 14.90 0.58
CA MET A 475 -6.40 16.29 0.89
C MET A 475 -4.88 16.48 1.02
N ARG A 476 -4.43 17.74 0.88
CA ARG A 476 -3.04 18.10 1.20
C ARG A 476 -2.76 17.91 2.69
N VAL A 477 -1.60 17.34 2.99
CA VAL A 477 -1.09 17.17 4.36
C VAL A 477 0.11 18.09 4.56
N ASP A 478 0.18 18.73 5.72
CA ASP A 478 1.33 19.52 6.17
C ASP A 478 1.59 19.20 7.63
N VAL A 479 2.57 18.32 7.90
CA VAL A 479 2.87 17.86 9.27
C VAL A 479 3.51 18.95 10.13
N ARG A 480 4.09 19.99 9.52
CA ARG A 480 4.68 21.14 10.22
C ARG A 480 3.60 22.11 10.68
N ASP A 481 2.61 22.40 9.84
CA ASP A 481 1.46 23.23 10.22
C ASP A 481 0.52 22.51 11.20
N LEU A 482 0.33 21.19 11.00
CA LEU A 482 -0.40 20.32 11.93
C LEU A 482 0.33 20.16 13.27
N ASN A 483 1.67 20.25 13.26
CA ASN A 483 2.58 20.12 14.41
C ASN A 483 2.44 18.80 15.21
N CYS A 484 1.83 17.75 14.64
CA CYS A 484 1.73 16.44 15.28
C CYS A 484 3.12 15.85 15.59
N ASP A 485 3.25 15.05 16.64
CA ASP A 485 4.51 14.39 16.98
C ASP A 485 4.79 13.17 16.10
N TRP A 486 3.74 12.47 15.67
CA TRP A 486 3.77 11.47 14.61
C TRP A 486 2.60 11.61 13.65
N PHE A 487 2.82 11.23 12.40
CA PHE A 487 1.79 11.11 11.36
C PHE A 487 2.02 9.82 10.59
N VAL A 488 0.97 9.03 10.34
CA VAL A 488 1.12 7.69 9.74
C VAL A 488 0.20 7.49 8.54
N PHE A 489 0.68 6.78 7.51
CA PHE A 489 -0.15 6.40 6.36
C PHE A 489 0.32 5.10 5.68
N SER A 490 -0.48 4.61 4.73
CA SER A 490 -0.21 3.36 3.98
C SER A 490 -0.14 3.64 2.48
N GLY A 491 0.89 3.14 1.80
CA GLY A 491 1.12 3.39 0.37
C GLY A 491 -0.04 2.94 -0.53
N HIS A 492 -0.66 1.80 -0.19
CA HIS A 492 -1.77 1.24 -0.95
C HIS A 492 -3.06 2.06 -0.98
N LYS A 493 -3.15 3.13 -0.17
CA LYS A 493 -4.26 4.10 -0.20
C LYS A 493 -3.91 5.37 -0.98
N VAL A 494 -2.63 5.75 -1.05
CA VAL A 494 -2.15 6.83 -1.93
C VAL A 494 -1.65 6.29 -3.28
N PHE A 495 -2.41 5.35 -3.87
CA PHE A 495 -2.23 4.81 -5.22
C PHE A 495 -0.92 4.04 -5.47
N GLY A 496 -0.09 3.90 -4.44
CA GLY A 496 1.13 3.11 -4.42
C GLY A 496 0.90 1.62 -4.13
N PRO A 497 1.97 0.82 -4.06
CA PRO A 497 1.89 -0.62 -3.84
C PRO A 497 1.39 -1.01 -2.44
N THR A 498 1.04 -2.27 -2.28
CA THR A 498 0.85 -2.92 -0.98
C THR A 498 2.18 -3.11 -0.24
N GLY A 499 2.15 -3.47 1.04
CA GLY A 499 3.37 -3.85 1.76
C GLY A 499 4.32 -2.69 2.10
N ILE A 500 3.93 -1.44 1.84
CA ILE A 500 4.66 -0.22 2.21
C ILE A 500 3.73 0.81 2.86
N GLY A 501 4.29 1.58 3.78
CA GLY A 501 3.69 2.69 4.50
C GLY A 501 4.75 3.48 5.24
N VAL A 502 4.32 4.52 5.93
CA VAL A 502 5.20 5.56 6.46
C VAL A 502 4.83 5.91 7.90
N VAL A 503 5.86 6.07 8.73
CA VAL A 503 5.82 6.89 9.94
C VAL A 503 6.56 8.19 9.62
N TYR A 504 5.88 9.32 9.73
CA TYR A 504 6.52 10.58 10.10
C TYR A 504 6.62 10.63 11.62
N GLY A 505 7.77 11.03 12.14
CA GLY A 505 7.93 11.43 13.54
C GLY A 505 9.03 12.48 13.68
N LYS A 506 8.85 13.43 14.60
CA LYS A 506 9.85 14.49 14.84
C LYS A 506 11.22 13.89 15.15
N GLU A 507 12.27 14.42 14.53
CA GLU A 507 13.59 13.78 14.51
C GLU A 507 14.18 13.59 15.93
N GLU A 508 14.04 14.60 16.80
CA GLU A 508 14.47 14.51 18.19
C GLU A 508 13.70 13.44 18.99
N LEU A 509 12.43 13.23 18.66
CA LEU A 509 11.55 12.28 19.32
C LEU A 509 11.85 10.85 18.87
N LEU A 510 12.11 10.64 17.58
CA LEU A 510 12.57 9.36 17.04
C LEU A 510 13.95 8.97 17.60
N ASN A 511 14.87 9.93 17.73
CA ASN A 511 16.22 9.69 18.25
C ASN A 511 16.26 9.46 19.78
N ALA A 512 15.32 10.03 20.53
CA ALA A 512 15.12 9.73 21.96
C ALA A 512 14.42 8.37 22.22
N THR A 513 13.80 7.79 21.19
CA THR A 513 13.01 6.56 21.28
C THR A 513 13.88 5.31 21.08
N GLN A 514 13.66 4.28 21.90
CA GLN A 514 14.34 2.99 21.81
C GLN A 514 14.05 2.28 20.46
N PRO A 515 14.87 1.33 19.99
CA PRO A 515 14.50 0.53 18.82
C PRO A 515 13.22 -0.29 19.04
N TRP A 516 12.54 -0.66 17.96
CA TRP A 516 11.37 -1.55 18.03
C TRP A 516 11.70 -2.99 17.59
N GLN A 517 12.13 -3.15 16.34
CA GLN A 517 12.65 -4.42 15.82
C GLN A 517 14.19 -4.36 15.86
N GLY A 518 14.83 -5.50 16.15
CA GLY A 518 16.29 -5.62 16.22
C GLY A 518 16.82 -6.56 15.13
N GLY A 519 17.97 -6.23 14.54
CA GLY A 519 18.61 -7.03 13.50
C GLY A 519 19.68 -6.25 12.75
N GLY A 520 20.04 -6.72 11.56
CA GLY A 520 20.91 -5.96 10.66
C GLY A 520 20.30 -4.62 10.22
N ASN A 521 21.11 -3.80 9.55
CA ASN A 521 20.77 -2.47 9.02
C ASN A 521 20.50 -1.35 10.05
N MET A 522 19.92 -1.67 11.21
CA MET A 522 19.58 -0.70 12.26
C MET A 522 20.66 -0.49 13.33
N ILE A 523 21.75 -1.27 13.27
CA ILE A 523 22.91 -1.21 14.17
C ILE A 523 24.07 -0.39 13.59
N VAL A 524 24.82 0.29 14.46
CA VAL A 524 26.11 0.92 14.15
C VAL A 524 27.25 -0.05 14.44
N ASP A 525 27.21 -0.70 15.60
CA ASP A 525 28.19 -1.68 16.06
C ASP A 525 27.54 -2.75 16.95
N VAL A 526 28.05 -3.98 16.90
CA VAL A 526 27.53 -5.15 17.61
C VAL A 526 28.69 -5.98 18.16
N THR A 527 28.74 -6.15 19.48
CA THR A 527 29.54 -7.16 20.18
C THR A 527 28.61 -8.17 20.85
N PHE A 528 29.15 -9.19 21.52
CA PHE A 528 28.33 -10.13 22.31
C PHE A 528 27.77 -9.49 23.59
N GLU A 529 28.42 -8.44 24.09
CA GLU A 529 28.11 -7.74 25.34
C GLU A 529 27.22 -6.50 25.11
N HIS A 530 27.32 -5.87 23.94
CA HIS A 530 26.67 -4.59 23.68
C HIS A 530 26.27 -4.40 22.21
N THR A 531 25.32 -3.51 21.96
CA THR A 531 24.91 -3.09 20.62
C THR A 531 24.61 -1.60 20.63
N THR A 532 25.16 -0.88 19.66
CA THR A 532 24.85 0.52 19.41
C THR A 532 23.98 0.65 18.15
N TYR A 533 23.05 1.59 18.16
CA TYR A 533 22.03 1.74 17.12
C TYR A 533 22.25 2.99 16.29
N HIS A 534 21.80 2.95 15.04
CA HIS A 534 21.74 4.15 14.20
C HIS A 534 20.78 5.21 14.81
N GLN A 535 20.86 6.42 14.28
CA GLN A 535 19.81 7.42 14.46
C GLN A 535 18.62 7.09 13.54
N ALA A 536 17.54 7.85 13.64
CA ALA A 536 16.45 7.82 12.68
C ALA A 536 16.95 8.20 11.27
N PRO A 537 16.41 7.59 10.19
CA PRO A 537 15.32 6.61 10.21
C PRO A 537 15.83 5.18 10.43
N GLY A 538 17.12 4.91 10.17
CA GLY A 538 17.73 3.57 10.17
C GLY A 538 17.53 2.78 11.46
N ARG A 539 17.46 3.44 12.62
CA ARG A 539 17.10 2.84 13.93
C ARG A 539 15.86 1.92 13.88
N PHE A 540 14.92 2.21 12.99
CA PHE A 540 13.62 1.56 12.93
C PHE A 540 13.43 0.68 11.69
N GLU A 541 14.38 0.68 10.75
CA GLU A 541 14.36 -0.09 9.49
C GLU A 541 15.26 -1.33 9.63
N ALA A 542 14.84 -2.26 10.47
CA ALA A 542 15.57 -3.50 10.77
C ALA A 542 15.50 -4.51 9.62
N GLY A 543 16.65 -5.07 9.23
CA GLY A 543 16.77 -6.01 8.12
C GLY A 543 16.74 -5.34 6.74
N THR A 544 16.47 -6.13 5.70
CA THR A 544 16.26 -5.60 4.34
C THR A 544 14.82 -5.10 4.24
N GLY A 545 14.65 -3.80 4.01
CA GLY A 545 13.34 -3.16 3.85
C GLY A 545 12.65 -3.53 2.53
N ASN A 546 11.42 -3.03 2.34
CA ASN A 546 10.66 -3.25 1.12
C ASN A 546 11.05 -2.21 0.04
N ILE A 547 12.21 -2.43 -0.58
CA ILE A 547 12.90 -1.43 -1.42
C ILE A 547 12.06 -1.04 -2.65
N ALA A 548 11.63 -2.02 -3.44
CA ALA A 548 10.90 -1.78 -4.69
C ALA A 548 9.55 -1.09 -4.45
N ASP A 549 8.85 -1.44 -3.37
CA ASP A 549 7.56 -0.83 -3.05
C ASP A 549 7.71 0.59 -2.48
N ALA A 550 8.80 0.90 -1.77
CA ALA A 550 9.14 2.28 -1.43
C ALA A 550 9.38 3.12 -2.69
N VAL A 551 10.14 2.59 -3.65
CA VAL A 551 10.36 3.22 -4.97
C VAL A 551 9.03 3.41 -5.73
N GLY A 552 8.14 2.41 -5.71
CA GLY A 552 6.79 2.49 -6.27
C GLY A 552 5.88 3.52 -5.57
N LEU A 553 5.98 3.66 -4.25
CA LEU A 553 5.31 4.70 -3.48
C LEU A 553 5.81 6.10 -3.88
N GLY A 554 7.11 6.26 -4.13
CA GLY A 554 7.68 7.49 -4.69
C GLY A 554 7.02 7.88 -6.02
N ALA A 555 6.84 6.94 -6.94
CA ALA A 555 6.14 7.20 -8.21
C ALA A 555 4.64 7.50 -8.04
N ALA A 556 4.00 6.91 -7.03
CA ALA A 556 2.59 7.21 -6.72
C ALA A 556 2.42 8.64 -6.19
N ILE A 557 3.35 9.08 -5.35
CA ILE A 557 3.45 10.45 -4.84
C ILE A 557 3.71 11.43 -5.99
N ASP A 558 4.63 11.13 -6.91
CA ASP A 558 4.84 11.96 -8.11
C ASP A 558 3.55 12.09 -8.93
N TYR A 559 2.81 10.99 -9.11
CA TYR A 559 1.58 10.95 -9.89
C TYR A 559 0.49 11.87 -9.30
N VAL A 560 0.18 11.74 -8.01
CA VAL A 560 -0.82 12.62 -7.36
C VAL A 560 -0.34 14.06 -7.23
N SER A 561 0.96 14.28 -7.03
CA SER A 561 1.55 15.63 -6.96
C SER A 561 1.50 16.35 -8.32
N ARG A 562 1.64 15.62 -9.43
CA ARG A 562 1.51 16.16 -10.80
C ARG A 562 0.09 16.61 -11.12
N ILE A 563 -0.93 15.92 -10.58
CA ILE A 563 -2.34 16.34 -10.67
C ILE A 563 -2.59 17.54 -9.73
N GLY A 564 -2.01 17.49 -8.53
CA GLY A 564 -2.18 18.46 -7.46
C GLY A 564 -3.27 18.04 -6.48
N MET A 565 -2.90 17.90 -5.20
CA MET A 565 -3.83 17.46 -4.14
C MET A 565 -5.03 18.40 -3.95
N ASP A 566 -4.87 19.70 -4.23
CA ASP A 566 -5.97 20.68 -4.16
C ASP A 566 -7.00 20.44 -5.29
N VAL A 567 -6.56 20.03 -6.48
CA VAL A 567 -7.42 19.67 -7.62
C VAL A 567 -8.15 18.36 -7.36
N ILE A 568 -7.44 17.36 -6.82
CA ILE A 568 -8.00 16.08 -6.37
C ILE A 568 -9.10 16.33 -5.33
N ASN A 569 -8.80 17.11 -4.28
CA ASN A 569 -9.76 17.43 -3.22
C ASN A 569 -11.01 18.13 -3.76
N GLN A 570 -10.85 19.13 -4.63
CA GLN A 570 -11.97 19.86 -5.23
C GLN A 570 -12.85 18.95 -6.10
N TYR A 571 -12.25 18.09 -6.93
CA TYR A 571 -13.00 17.17 -7.78
C TYR A 571 -13.74 16.09 -6.98
N GLU A 572 -13.08 15.50 -5.98
CA GLU A 572 -13.72 14.52 -5.09
C GLU A 572 -14.82 15.14 -4.22
N HIS A 573 -14.67 16.39 -3.77
CA HIS A 573 -15.73 17.11 -3.09
C HIS A 573 -16.95 17.33 -4.01
N TYR A 574 -16.74 17.71 -5.27
CA TYR A 574 -17.82 17.79 -6.27
C TYR A 574 -18.57 16.46 -6.43
N LEU A 575 -17.85 15.34 -6.56
CA LEU A 575 -18.45 14.01 -6.63
C LEU A 575 -19.21 13.64 -5.35
N LEU A 576 -18.65 13.96 -4.17
CA LEU A 576 -19.27 13.72 -2.88
C LEU A 576 -20.60 14.49 -2.74
N VAL A 577 -20.64 15.77 -3.11
CA VAL A 577 -21.87 16.58 -3.09
C VAL A 577 -22.91 16.01 -4.05
N TYR A 578 -22.49 15.65 -5.27
CA TYR A 578 -23.36 15.05 -6.29
C TYR A 578 -24.00 13.74 -5.79
N ALA A 579 -23.19 12.82 -5.28
CA ALA A 579 -23.65 11.54 -4.75
C ALA A 579 -24.50 11.69 -3.48
N THR A 580 -24.09 12.57 -2.54
CA THR A 580 -24.82 12.79 -1.29
C THR A 580 -26.25 13.29 -1.55
N ARG A 581 -26.44 14.19 -2.53
CA ARG A 581 -27.76 14.63 -2.95
C ARG A 581 -28.60 13.45 -3.46
N LEU A 582 -28.10 12.71 -4.45
CA LEU A 582 -28.85 11.62 -5.08
C LEU A 582 -29.16 10.46 -4.14
N LEU A 583 -28.25 10.12 -3.23
CA LEU A 583 -28.45 9.03 -2.25
C LEU A 583 -29.48 9.41 -1.18
N LYS A 584 -29.56 10.69 -0.76
CA LYS A 584 -30.58 11.17 0.20
C LYS A 584 -32.01 11.05 -0.33
N ASP A 585 -32.19 11.10 -1.65
CA ASP A 585 -33.51 10.99 -2.29
C ASP A 585 -34.03 9.53 -2.36
N ILE A 586 -33.19 8.52 -2.09
CA ILE A 586 -33.54 7.09 -2.21
C ILE A 586 -34.39 6.65 -0.99
N PRO A 587 -35.67 6.24 -1.18
CA PRO A 587 -36.56 5.98 -0.05
C PRO A 587 -36.12 4.78 0.81
N GLY A 588 -35.76 5.03 2.06
CA GLY A 588 -35.30 4.04 3.03
C GLY A 588 -33.78 3.81 3.05
N LEU A 589 -33.00 4.60 2.29
CA LEU A 589 -31.56 4.69 2.47
C LEU A 589 -31.26 5.72 3.56
N THR A 590 -30.43 5.35 4.54
CA THR A 590 -29.93 6.28 5.57
C THR A 590 -28.41 6.37 5.48
N LEU A 591 -27.89 7.56 5.20
CA LEU A 591 -26.45 7.84 5.23
C LEU A 591 -25.94 7.85 6.67
N ILE A 592 -24.78 7.26 6.91
CA ILE A 592 -24.12 7.18 8.21
C ILE A 592 -22.85 8.03 8.15
N GLY A 593 -22.79 9.08 8.97
CA GLY A 593 -21.79 10.14 8.88
C GLY A 593 -22.18 11.22 7.87
N THR A 594 -22.78 12.29 8.37
CA THR A 594 -23.29 13.45 7.61
C THR A 594 -22.58 14.77 7.95
N ALA A 595 -21.49 14.69 8.71
CA ALA A 595 -20.49 15.74 8.95
C ALA A 595 -20.30 16.70 7.75
N SER A 596 -20.32 18.00 8.03
CA SER A 596 -20.12 19.06 7.04
C SER A 596 -18.79 18.92 6.28
N GLU A 597 -17.70 18.70 7.02
CA GLU A 597 -16.36 18.51 6.47
C GLU A 597 -16.05 17.02 6.35
N LYS A 598 -16.00 16.55 5.10
CA LYS A 598 -16.01 15.12 4.81
C LYS A 598 -15.24 14.80 3.54
N ALA A 599 -14.42 13.75 3.60
CA ALA A 599 -13.84 13.09 2.44
C ALA A 599 -14.90 12.25 1.70
N SER A 600 -14.51 11.72 0.54
CA SER A 600 -15.38 11.11 -0.47
C SER A 600 -15.92 9.70 -0.12
N VAL A 601 -16.35 9.49 1.13
CA VAL A 601 -16.87 8.24 1.70
C VAL A 601 -18.37 8.35 1.97
N LEU A 602 -19.17 7.36 1.57
CA LEU A 602 -20.64 7.43 1.56
C LEU A 602 -21.27 6.21 2.27
N SER A 603 -20.85 5.90 3.49
CA SER A 603 -21.46 4.80 4.26
C SER A 603 -22.97 4.97 4.42
N PHE A 604 -23.73 3.89 4.23
CA PHE A 604 -25.18 3.86 4.39
C PHE A 604 -25.72 2.51 4.89
N VAL A 605 -26.95 2.54 5.39
CA VAL A 605 -27.83 1.37 5.60
C VAL A 605 -29.07 1.49 4.71
N PHE A 606 -29.73 0.36 4.42
CA PHE A 606 -30.88 0.32 3.51
C PHE A 606 -32.03 -0.51 4.11
N ASP A 607 -33.15 0.13 4.40
CA ASP A 607 -34.30 -0.48 5.07
C ASP A 607 -34.83 -1.72 4.35
N GLY A 608 -34.82 -2.86 5.04
CA GLY A 608 -35.31 -4.14 4.52
C GLY A 608 -34.26 -4.99 3.81
N TYR A 609 -32.98 -4.61 3.85
CA TYR A 609 -31.87 -5.39 3.29
C TYR A 609 -30.70 -5.53 4.27
N ARG A 610 -30.01 -6.67 4.19
CA ARG A 610 -28.70 -6.85 4.79
C ARG A 610 -27.61 -6.22 3.91
N THR A 611 -26.50 -5.82 4.52
CA THR A 611 -25.39 -5.14 3.81
C THR A 611 -24.79 -6.00 2.70
N GLU A 612 -24.85 -7.32 2.83
CA GLU A 612 -24.33 -8.30 1.86
C GLU A 612 -25.25 -8.41 0.65
N GLU A 613 -26.56 -8.24 0.82
CA GLU A 613 -27.55 -8.32 -0.25
C GLU A 613 -27.47 -7.10 -1.17
N VAL A 614 -27.29 -5.92 -0.58
CA VAL A 614 -27.00 -4.68 -1.32
C VAL A 614 -25.66 -4.80 -2.04
N GLY A 615 -24.61 -5.30 -1.35
CA GLY A 615 -23.30 -5.53 -1.96
C GLY A 615 -23.33 -6.50 -3.14
N ALA A 616 -24.08 -7.60 -3.03
CA ALA A 616 -24.26 -8.57 -4.11
C ALA A 616 -25.01 -7.99 -5.31
N ALA A 617 -26.08 -7.20 -5.07
CA ALA A 617 -26.82 -6.52 -6.13
C ALA A 617 -25.95 -5.51 -6.89
N LEU A 618 -25.13 -4.74 -6.17
CA LEU A 618 -24.16 -3.79 -6.75
C LEU A 618 -23.06 -4.50 -7.54
N ASN A 619 -22.49 -5.59 -7.00
CA ASN A 619 -21.50 -6.40 -7.70
C ASN A 619 -22.06 -6.99 -9.02
N HIS A 620 -23.32 -7.42 -9.04
CA HIS A 620 -23.97 -7.89 -10.27
C HIS A 620 -24.13 -6.78 -11.34
N GLN A 621 -24.05 -5.50 -10.94
CA GLN A 621 -23.99 -4.36 -11.86
C GLN A 621 -22.55 -3.92 -12.21
N GLY A 622 -21.52 -4.64 -11.76
CA GLY A 622 -20.11 -4.32 -11.96
C GLY A 622 -19.54 -3.34 -10.93
N ILE A 623 -20.32 -2.99 -9.89
CA ILE A 623 -19.93 -2.02 -8.87
C ILE A 623 -19.28 -2.73 -7.68
N ALA A 624 -18.01 -2.42 -7.43
CA ALA A 624 -17.30 -2.87 -6.24
C ALA A 624 -17.49 -1.85 -5.09
N VAL A 625 -18.12 -2.29 -4.00
CA VAL A 625 -18.25 -1.56 -2.72
C VAL A 625 -17.90 -2.50 -1.57
N ARG A 626 -17.66 -1.96 -0.37
CA ARG A 626 -17.50 -2.78 0.83
C ARG A 626 -18.79 -2.87 1.65
N SER A 627 -19.10 -4.07 2.12
CA SER A 627 -20.11 -4.32 3.16
C SER A 627 -19.43 -4.78 4.45
N GLY A 628 -20.06 -4.52 5.60
CA GLY A 628 -19.56 -4.93 6.92
C GLY A 628 -19.13 -3.77 7.81
N HIS A 629 -18.21 -4.05 8.73
CA HIS A 629 -17.87 -3.13 9.83
C HIS A 629 -16.69 -2.17 9.53
N HIS A 630 -16.11 -2.23 8.33
CA HIS A 630 -14.99 -1.38 7.85
C HIS A 630 -13.79 -1.25 8.80
N CYS A 631 -13.54 -2.24 9.65
CA CYS A 631 -12.56 -2.14 10.74
C CYS A 631 -12.77 -0.91 11.65
N ALA A 632 -14.02 -0.52 11.89
CA ALA A 632 -14.44 0.64 12.69
C ALA A 632 -15.72 0.32 13.49
N GLN A 633 -15.78 -0.84 14.16
CA GLN A 633 -16.97 -1.28 14.90
C GLN A 633 -17.48 -0.28 15.96
N PRO A 634 -16.62 0.41 16.76
CA PRO A 634 -17.10 1.31 17.80
C PRO A 634 -17.94 2.48 17.27
N ILE A 635 -17.53 3.10 16.15
CA ILE A 635 -18.31 4.20 15.56
C ILE A 635 -19.64 3.71 14.97
N LEU A 636 -19.65 2.56 14.28
CA LEU A 636 -20.92 2.04 13.75
C LEU A 636 -21.90 1.72 14.88
N ARG A 637 -21.42 1.14 16.00
CA ARG A 637 -22.23 0.88 17.19
C ARG A 637 -22.77 2.15 17.85
N ARG A 638 -22.00 3.25 17.88
CA ARG A 638 -22.46 4.57 18.30
C ARG A 638 -23.60 5.12 17.42
N PHE A 639 -23.69 4.66 16.17
CA PHE A 639 -24.78 4.92 15.23
C PHE A 639 -25.86 3.82 15.22
N GLY A 640 -25.80 2.83 16.12
CA GLY A 640 -26.81 1.76 16.22
C GLY A 640 -26.67 0.63 15.19
N HIS A 641 -25.51 0.49 14.54
CA HIS A 641 -25.28 -0.49 13.47
C HIS A 641 -24.02 -1.34 13.70
N GLU A 642 -24.05 -2.62 13.29
CA GLU A 642 -22.85 -3.47 13.25
C GLU A 642 -22.12 -3.41 11.89
N ALA A 643 -22.85 -3.06 10.82
CA ALA A 643 -22.37 -3.04 9.46
C ALA A 643 -23.03 -1.93 8.63
N THR A 644 -22.32 -1.44 7.61
CA THR A 644 -22.85 -0.52 6.58
C THR A 644 -22.36 -0.94 5.19
N VAL A 645 -23.02 -0.49 4.14
CA VAL A 645 -22.46 -0.48 2.78
C VAL A 645 -21.68 0.81 2.60
N ARG A 646 -20.46 0.74 2.06
CA ARG A 646 -19.56 1.88 1.90
C ARG A 646 -19.01 1.95 0.47
N PRO A 647 -19.69 2.68 -0.43
CA PRO A 647 -19.04 3.36 -1.53
C PRO A 647 -18.04 4.39 -0.98
N SER A 648 -16.87 4.44 -1.58
CA SER A 648 -15.80 5.40 -1.31
C SER A 648 -15.13 5.72 -2.63
N LEU A 649 -15.06 7.00 -2.97
CA LEU A 649 -14.65 7.47 -4.27
C LEU A 649 -13.14 7.78 -4.28
N ALA A 650 -12.62 8.01 -5.47
CA ALA A 650 -11.32 8.60 -5.73
C ALA A 650 -11.44 9.48 -6.99
N PHE A 651 -10.44 10.32 -7.24
CA PHE A 651 -10.43 11.26 -8.37
C PHE A 651 -10.57 10.63 -9.79
N TYR A 652 -10.47 9.30 -9.95
CA TYR A 652 -10.77 8.61 -11.21
C TYR A 652 -12.22 8.14 -11.38
N ASN A 653 -13.07 8.31 -10.34
CA ASN A 653 -14.50 8.03 -10.41
C ASN A 653 -15.24 9.20 -11.06
N THR A 654 -16.44 8.94 -11.59
CA THR A 654 -17.21 9.90 -12.39
C THR A 654 -18.65 10.03 -11.87
N CYS A 655 -19.38 11.06 -12.31
CA CYS A 655 -20.83 11.14 -12.07
C CYS A 655 -21.56 9.92 -12.65
N ALA A 656 -21.16 9.42 -13.82
CA ALA A 656 -21.75 8.22 -14.42
C ALA A 656 -21.55 6.96 -13.55
N ASP A 657 -20.39 6.81 -12.91
CA ASP A 657 -20.14 5.73 -11.94
C ASP A 657 -21.13 5.81 -10.73
N ILE A 658 -21.47 7.04 -10.31
CA ILE A 658 -22.45 7.32 -9.24
C ILE A 658 -23.89 7.10 -9.73
N ASP A 659 -24.22 7.48 -10.95
CA ASP A 659 -25.56 7.34 -11.52
C ASP A 659 -25.96 5.85 -11.62
N VAL A 660 -25.03 4.97 -12.00
CA VAL A 660 -25.27 3.51 -12.03
C VAL A 660 -25.44 2.94 -10.61
N LEU A 661 -24.72 3.46 -9.61
CA LEU A 661 -24.95 3.12 -8.19
C LEU A 661 -26.36 3.50 -7.75
N VAL A 662 -26.78 4.74 -8.02
CA VAL A 662 -28.10 5.29 -7.65
C VAL A 662 -29.24 4.52 -8.32
N ASP A 663 -29.16 4.30 -9.63
CA ASP A 663 -30.14 3.50 -10.39
C ASP A 663 -30.25 2.06 -9.86
N THR A 664 -29.12 1.42 -9.54
CA THR A 664 -29.12 0.06 -8.97
C THR A 664 -29.86 0.00 -7.64
N LEU A 665 -29.69 1.00 -6.77
CA LEU A 665 -30.36 1.09 -5.47
C LEU A 665 -31.88 1.37 -5.63
N TYR A 666 -32.28 2.22 -6.58
CA TYR A 666 -33.69 2.42 -6.93
C TYR A 666 -34.36 1.15 -7.49
N ARG A 667 -33.67 0.42 -8.37
CA ARG A 667 -34.14 -0.88 -8.89
C ARG A 667 -34.29 -1.91 -7.77
N LEU A 668 -33.31 -2.00 -6.87
CA LEU A 668 -33.36 -2.88 -5.70
C LEU A 668 -34.61 -2.59 -4.85
N ARG A 669 -34.85 -1.32 -4.49
CA ARG A 669 -36.03 -0.87 -3.72
C ARG A 669 -37.36 -1.18 -4.40
N SER A 670 -37.40 -1.04 -5.72
CA SER A 670 -38.59 -1.28 -6.53
C SER A 670 -38.95 -2.77 -6.58
N GLY A 671 -37.95 -3.65 -6.70
CA GLY A 671 -38.15 -5.11 -6.69
C GLY A 671 -38.69 -5.63 -5.36
N HIS A 672 -38.21 -5.12 -4.22
CA HIS A 672 -38.70 -5.57 -2.90
C HIS A 672 -40.18 -5.21 -2.66
N LYS A 673 -40.66 -4.07 -3.18
CA LYS A 673 -42.10 -3.72 -3.15
C LYS A 673 -42.98 -4.68 -3.96
N GLN A 674 -42.41 -5.46 -4.88
CA GLN A 674 -43.11 -6.50 -5.64
C GLN A 674 -43.04 -7.89 -4.98
N SER A 675 -42.11 -8.11 -4.06
CA SER A 675 -41.93 -9.39 -3.34
C SER A 675 -42.69 -9.45 -1.99
N VAL A 676 -43.07 -8.29 -1.45
CA VAL A 676 -43.82 -8.13 -0.18
C VAL A 676 -45.32 -7.89 -0.42
N ARG A 677 -45.78 -8.05 -1.67
CA ARG A 677 -47.19 -8.03 -2.08
C ARG A 677 -47.60 -9.40 -2.62
#